data_AF-A0A9E1XNF6-F1
#
_entry.id   AF-A0A9E1XNF6-F1
#
_cell.length_a   1.000
_cell.length_b   1.000
_cell.length_c   1.000
_cell.angle_alpha   90.00
_cell.angle_beta   90.00
_cell.angle_gamma   90.00
#
_symmetry.space_group_name_H-M   'P 1'
#
loop_
_entity.id
_entity.type
_entity.pdbx_description
1 polymer ?
#
loop_
_entity_poly.entity_id
_entity_poly.type
_entity_poly.pdbx_seq_one_letter_code
_entity_poly.pdbx_strand_id
1 'polypeptide(L)'
;MRRLMAVAIMTALAATGATFQADFTKLGECRLEARGAGRAVVNDGALQLDMRAEAAGKHAWAETPVVLKLPLTVEWDQMTEADSPHFYRGGLFLRDAFGRLGRVGFCGKPQGNLIAFNARLVPDTHYTVGTWYRFRLEVGRDHHAKLTVCPRDRKEPTWTASGRFGTAGLLCTVGFYHNQEPQQPPDEYAQNRGASRFDNLRVEARGVHQGTMETYRDSEVRGYSTREAMAFNRTMRWVKTDGAALAYDGAPQVRLTGAKPAADWSVNRGCRFAAVDANTSEFVRPNDLDGPDEVALRCLQWCLRQHPFLEYRLKPEGGACSLEVTLPCPYLGKGIRILQTEASTEPFSGKLDLRPLFAKYGLAEHQYGEIGVYIHQERGGAASESRCQVKLALTGNGALITSVPLVRSPSQAAKGIRISAILATGAGELGRTCQVAASWNGNHADLDHGENGVFTAVLPALALGRHWLDLVANGPEGPGSRTRLLVVVAKPDFPRHVPGKAGYQLPGGKAVPSLLGDLLAWVPTLDPNQPDRRIIASTAAYEALPEEDRKRVQLIKLRTLGRQHLATILDEHAKNGFEVIRLAPNVTPHESFLDAGGHIAPYSLESLSWVLDECRQRGIRTLINVFHYPYWSGGTGRYPPWQQYIDAGYRHDRSFIEPAQAPMLHGYLAELLVHLR
;
A
#
# COMPACT_ATOMS: atom_id res chain seq x y z
N MET A 1 -37.87 -31.92 32.73
CA MET A 1 -38.43 -31.02 31.70
C MET A 1 -37.35 -30.01 31.31
N ARG A 2 -36.30 -30.33 30.54
CA ARG A 2 -36.25 -30.50 29.07
C ARG A 2 -37.22 -29.56 28.32
N ARG A 3 -36.79 -28.33 28.04
CA ARG A 3 -37.30 -27.53 26.92
C ARG A 3 -36.28 -27.64 25.78
N LEU A 4 -36.72 -28.24 24.68
CA LEU A 4 -35.98 -28.35 23.43
C LEU A 4 -35.71 -26.94 22.89
N MET A 5 -34.43 -26.57 22.73
CA MET A 5 -34.03 -25.64 21.68
C MET A 5 -34.17 -26.39 20.35
N ALA A 6 -34.99 -25.87 19.44
CA ALA A 6 -35.01 -26.33 18.07
C ALA A 6 -33.68 -25.92 17.41
N VAL A 7 -32.72 -26.83 17.43
CA VAL A 7 -31.44 -26.74 16.74
C VAL A 7 -31.68 -27.09 15.28
N ALA A 8 -31.71 -26.09 14.40
CA ALA A 8 -31.57 -26.33 12.97
C ALA A 8 -30.08 -26.51 12.65
N ILE A 9 -29.68 -27.76 12.43
CA ILE A 9 -28.36 -28.11 11.91
C ILE A 9 -28.30 -27.62 10.46
N MET A 10 -27.61 -26.50 10.20
CA MET A 10 -27.24 -26.10 8.83
C MET A 10 -25.84 -26.62 8.52
N THR A 11 -25.80 -27.82 7.94
CA THR A 11 -24.60 -28.38 7.32
C THR A 11 -24.29 -27.60 6.05
N ALA A 12 -23.04 -27.16 5.89
CA ALA A 12 -22.57 -26.44 4.73
C ALA A 12 -22.72 -27.28 3.44
N LEU A 13 -23.67 -26.90 2.58
CA LEU A 13 -23.71 -27.29 1.17
C LEU A 13 -23.44 -26.05 0.34
N ALA A 14 -22.21 -25.95 -0.16
CA ALA A 14 -21.86 -25.00 -1.19
C ALA A 14 -22.53 -25.41 -2.53
N ALA A 15 -23.00 -24.40 -3.27
CA ALA A 15 -23.45 -24.46 -4.67
C ALA A 15 -24.91 -24.83 -5.01
N THR A 16 -25.89 -24.29 -4.27
CA THR A 16 -27.24 -24.05 -4.83
C THR A 16 -27.63 -22.59 -4.65
N GLY A 17 -28.41 -22.02 -5.56
CA GLY A 17 -28.95 -20.66 -5.49
C GLY A 17 -29.99 -20.46 -4.38
N ALA A 18 -29.79 -21.10 -3.23
CA ALA A 18 -30.64 -20.97 -2.06
C ALA A 18 -30.40 -19.59 -1.43
N THR A 19 -31.47 -18.80 -1.31
CA THR A 19 -31.46 -17.61 -0.46
C THR A 19 -31.75 -18.03 0.97
N PHE A 20 -30.95 -17.54 1.89
CA PHE A 20 -31.07 -17.81 3.32
C PHE A 20 -31.75 -16.63 3.99
N GLN A 21 -32.81 -16.92 4.74
CA GLN A 21 -33.52 -15.92 5.52
C GLN A 21 -33.13 -16.02 6.99
N ALA A 22 -32.63 -14.92 7.56
CA ALA A 22 -32.48 -14.74 9.00
C ALA A 22 -33.54 -13.73 9.45
N ASP A 23 -34.50 -14.17 10.25
CA ASP A 23 -35.53 -13.31 10.83
C ASP A 23 -35.14 -12.97 12.27
N PHE A 24 -34.57 -11.78 12.46
CA PHE A 24 -34.24 -11.24 13.77
C PHE A 24 -35.45 -10.49 14.34
N THR A 25 -36.62 -11.15 14.38
CA THR A 25 -37.85 -10.65 15.03
C THR A 25 -37.62 -10.13 16.45
N LYS A 26 -36.50 -10.50 17.09
CA LYS A 26 -35.92 -9.83 18.25
C LYS A 26 -34.41 -9.66 18.03
N LEU A 27 -33.91 -8.42 18.00
CA LEU A 27 -32.48 -8.09 17.82
C LEU A 27 -31.54 -8.54 18.96
N GLY A 28 -31.98 -9.44 19.84
CA GLY A 28 -31.31 -9.86 21.08
C GLY A 28 -29.99 -10.63 20.88
N GLU A 29 -29.66 -11.01 19.64
CA GLU A 29 -28.40 -11.69 19.29
C GLU A 29 -27.33 -10.72 18.76
N CYS A 30 -27.63 -9.41 18.66
CA CYS A 30 -26.63 -8.44 18.23
C CYS A 30 -25.54 -8.25 19.28
N ARG A 31 -24.30 -8.08 18.82
CA ARG A 31 -23.23 -7.50 19.63
C ARG A 31 -23.58 -6.02 19.84
N LEU A 32 -23.82 -5.64 21.09
CA LEU A 32 -24.06 -4.26 21.49
C LEU A 32 -22.74 -3.64 21.95
N GLU A 33 -22.42 -2.44 21.46
CA GLU A 33 -21.30 -1.66 21.99
C GLU A 33 -21.81 -0.30 22.48
N ALA A 34 -21.43 0.03 23.72
CA ALA A 34 -21.65 1.32 24.33
C ALA A 34 -20.40 1.76 25.09
N ARG A 35 -20.06 3.05 25.01
CA ARG A 35 -18.97 3.67 25.79
C ARG A 35 -19.44 4.97 26.43
N GLY A 36 -18.79 5.37 27.52
CA GLY A 36 -19.12 6.57 28.27
C GLY A 36 -20.58 6.57 28.71
N ALA A 37 -21.31 7.65 28.41
CA ALA A 37 -22.74 7.77 28.70
C ALA A 37 -23.67 7.33 27.55
N GLY A 38 -23.13 6.73 26.48
CA GLY A 38 -23.94 6.14 25.41
C GLY A 38 -24.62 4.86 25.89
N ARG A 39 -25.79 4.52 25.34
CA ARG A 39 -26.52 3.29 25.67
C ARG A 39 -26.93 2.55 24.40
N ALA A 40 -26.66 1.25 24.36
CA ALA A 40 -27.15 0.33 23.35
C ALA A 40 -27.85 -0.82 24.07
N VAL A 41 -29.18 -0.92 23.95
CA VAL A 41 -30.00 -1.89 24.68
C VAL A 41 -31.09 -2.46 23.80
N VAL A 42 -31.47 -3.71 24.02
CA VAL A 42 -32.64 -4.33 23.36
C VAL A 42 -33.77 -4.40 24.37
N ASN A 43 -34.84 -3.62 24.13
CA ASN A 43 -36.02 -3.54 24.98
C ASN A 43 -37.27 -3.83 24.13
N ASP A 44 -38.14 -4.72 24.62
CA ASP A 44 -39.37 -5.13 23.93
C ASP A 44 -39.14 -5.65 22.50
N GLY A 45 -38.01 -6.31 22.26
CA GLY A 45 -37.63 -6.83 20.94
C GLY A 45 -36.97 -5.82 20.01
N ALA A 46 -37.04 -4.52 20.33
CA ALA A 46 -36.43 -3.44 19.55
C ALA A 46 -35.07 -3.01 20.12
N LEU A 47 -34.10 -2.79 19.24
CA LEU A 47 -32.82 -2.17 19.59
C LEU A 47 -33.01 -0.67 19.78
N GLN A 48 -32.50 -0.12 20.87
CA GLN A 48 -32.43 1.31 21.13
C GLN A 48 -30.96 1.73 21.24
N LEU A 49 -30.58 2.72 20.43
CA LEU A 49 -29.30 3.41 20.51
C LEU A 49 -29.58 4.82 21.02
N ASP A 50 -29.18 5.10 22.26
CA ASP A 50 -29.48 6.34 22.97
C ASP A 50 -28.17 7.08 23.29
N MET A 51 -28.08 8.29 22.75
CA MET A 51 -26.98 9.21 22.97
C MET A 51 -27.46 10.56 23.49
N ARG A 52 -28.55 10.59 24.27
CA ARG A 52 -29.10 11.82 24.84
C ARG A 52 -28.26 12.43 25.95
N ALA A 53 -27.52 11.62 26.69
CA ALA A 53 -26.71 12.09 27.82
C ALA A 53 -25.72 13.18 27.41
N GLU A 54 -25.68 14.30 28.12
CA GLU A 54 -24.79 15.44 27.85
C GLU A 54 -23.39 15.20 28.46
N ALA A 55 -22.71 14.18 27.95
CA ALA A 55 -21.35 13.83 28.36
C ALA A 55 -20.50 13.51 27.13
N ALA A 56 -19.21 13.89 27.20
CA ALA A 56 -18.21 13.50 26.22
C ALA A 56 -17.85 12.01 26.35
N GLY A 57 -17.22 11.46 25.32
CA GLY A 57 -16.76 10.07 25.26
C GLY A 57 -17.87 9.04 25.02
N LYS A 58 -19.08 9.48 24.64
CA LYS A 58 -20.21 8.57 24.41
C LYS A 58 -20.18 7.94 23.01
N HIS A 59 -20.58 6.69 22.95
CA HIS A 59 -20.60 5.88 21.72
C HIS A 59 -21.71 4.83 21.85
N ALA A 60 -22.50 4.60 20.81
CA ALA A 60 -23.53 3.54 20.81
C ALA A 60 -23.75 2.98 19.39
N TRP A 61 -23.53 1.69 19.22
CA TRP A 61 -23.82 0.96 17.98
C TRP A 61 -24.11 -0.52 18.27
N ALA A 62 -24.65 -1.22 17.29
CA ALA A 62 -24.89 -2.67 17.35
C ALA A 62 -24.48 -3.34 16.04
N GLU A 63 -24.12 -4.61 16.09
CA GLU A 63 -23.77 -5.39 14.90
C GLU A 63 -24.19 -6.85 15.04
N THR A 64 -24.70 -7.44 13.96
CA THR A 64 -25.09 -8.85 13.94
C THR A 64 -23.86 -9.75 13.92
N PRO A 65 -23.88 -10.92 14.59
CA PRO A 65 -22.75 -11.87 14.62
C PRO A 65 -22.67 -12.77 13.37
N VAL A 66 -23.35 -12.39 12.28
CA VAL A 66 -23.40 -13.17 11.05
C VAL A 66 -22.71 -12.42 9.91
N VAL A 67 -22.04 -13.19 9.06
CA VAL A 67 -21.47 -12.72 7.80
C VAL A 67 -22.42 -13.09 6.66
N LEU A 68 -22.76 -12.11 5.84
CA LEU A 68 -23.76 -12.21 4.78
C LEU A 68 -23.06 -12.08 3.41
N LYS A 69 -23.49 -12.90 2.45
CA LYS A 69 -22.99 -12.84 1.07
C LYS A 69 -23.98 -12.16 0.13
N LEU A 70 -23.48 -11.24 -0.71
CA LEU A 70 -24.23 -10.59 -1.78
C LEU A 70 -24.62 -11.56 -2.93
N PRO A 71 -25.74 -11.33 -3.64
CA PRO A 71 -26.73 -10.28 -3.37
C PRO A 71 -27.49 -10.54 -2.07
N LEU A 72 -27.98 -9.47 -1.45
CA LEU A 72 -28.80 -9.55 -0.25
C LEU A 72 -29.91 -8.50 -0.24
N THR A 73 -30.92 -8.75 0.58
CA THR A 73 -31.98 -7.83 0.94
C THR A 73 -31.98 -7.69 2.46
N VAL A 74 -31.92 -6.47 2.98
CA VAL A 74 -32.16 -6.17 4.39
C VAL A 74 -33.43 -5.36 4.54
N GLU A 75 -34.36 -5.85 5.35
CA GLU A 75 -35.52 -5.09 5.79
C GLU A 75 -35.42 -4.79 7.27
N TRP A 76 -35.78 -3.59 7.68
CA TRP A 76 -35.88 -3.23 9.09
C TRP A 76 -36.87 -2.09 9.27
N ASP A 77 -37.46 -2.00 10.47
CA ASP A 77 -38.22 -0.83 10.88
C ASP A 77 -37.30 0.10 11.68
N GLN A 78 -37.37 1.40 11.45
CA GLN A 78 -36.59 2.42 12.13
C GLN A 78 -37.47 3.59 12.57
N MET A 79 -37.15 4.14 13.74
CA MET A 79 -37.77 5.35 14.29
C MET A 79 -36.70 6.24 14.93
N THR A 80 -36.75 7.54 14.67
CA THR A 80 -36.05 8.53 15.50
C THR A 80 -36.92 8.79 16.73
N GLU A 81 -36.53 8.28 17.89
CA GLU A 81 -37.28 8.41 19.14
C GLU A 81 -37.12 9.81 19.74
N ALA A 82 -35.91 10.35 19.68
CA ALA A 82 -35.60 11.70 20.11
C ALA A 82 -34.63 12.33 19.11
N ASP A 83 -35.05 13.44 18.51
CA ASP A 83 -34.20 14.25 17.63
C ASP A 83 -33.41 15.29 18.44
N SER A 84 -32.37 15.85 17.84
CA SER A 84 -31.51 16.86 18.45
C SER A 84 -30.91 17.79 17.38
N PRO A 85 -30.61 19.07 17.69
CA PRO A 85 -29.75 19.94 16.86
C PRO A 85 -28.35 19.39 16.58
N HIS A 86 -28.03 18.23 17.13
CA HIS A 86 -26.76 17.56 17.04
C HIS A 86 -26.91 16.10 16.55
N PHE A 87 -28.13 15.66 16.22
CA PHE A 87 -28.36 14.39 15.55
C PHE A 87 -28.03 14.54 14.06
N TYR A 88 -26.91 13.98 13.62
CA TYR A 88 -26.53 14.05 12.22
C TYR A 88 -27.08 12.87 11.45
N ARG A 89 -26.78 11.64 11.86
CA ARG A 89 -27.15 10.41 11.12
C ARG A 89 -27.36 9.22 12.04
N GLY A 90 -28.34 8.38 11.74
CA GLY A 90 -28.56 7.13 12.44
C GLY A 90 -29.28 6.14 11.54
N GLY A 91 -28.92 4.87 11.60
CA GLY A 91 -29.40 3.92 10.60
C GLY A 91 -28.68 2.59 10.59
N LEU A 92 -28.81 1.90 9.47
CA LEU A 92 -28.11 0.67 9.16
C LEU A 92 -26.78 0.96 8.44
N PHE A 93 -25.77 0.17 8.74
CA PHE A 93 -24.56 0.05 7.94
C PHE A 93 -24.35 -1.40 7.48
N LEU A 94 -23.82 -1.56 6.27
CA LEU A 94 -23.17 -2.80 5.84
C LEU A 94 -21.66 -2.58 5.88
N ARG A 95 -20.95 -3.45 6.60
CA ARG A 95 -19.48 -3.42 6.65
C ARG A 95 -18.91 -4.59 5.88
N ASP A 96 -18.18 -4.31 4.82
CA ASP A 96 -17.59 -5.38 4.01
C ASP A 96 -16.31 -5.96 4.62
N ALA A 97 -15.81 -7.02 3.98
CA ALA A 97 -14.56 -7.69 4.32
C ALA A 97 -13.30 -6.80 4.36
N PHE A 98 -13.34 -5.60 3.77
CA PHE A 98 -12.23 -4.62 3.74
C PHE A 98 -12.46 -3.48 4.75
N GLY A 99 -13.55 -3.55 5.53
CA GLY A 99 -13.98 -2.52 6.45
C GLY A 99 -14.57 -1.29 5.76
N ARG A 100 -14.99 -1.36 4.50
CA ARG A 100 -15.75 -0.26 3.87
C ARG A 100 -17.20 -0.31 4.35
N LEU A 101 -17.80 0.86 4.52
CA LEU A 101 -19.14 1.03 5.06
C LEU A 101 -20.08 1.62 4.01
N GLY A 102 -21.12 0.86 3.66
CA GLY A 102 -22.32 1.40 3.03
C GLY A 102 -23.33 1.78 4.12
N ARG A 103 -23.97 2.95 4.01
CA ARG A 103 -24.82 3.51 5.07
C ARG A 103 -26.17 3.92 4.56
N VAL A 104 -27.19 3.73 5.37
CA VAL A 104 -28.56 4.14 5.08
C VAL A 104 -29.29 4.44 6.38
N GLY A 105 -30.17 5.44 6.37
CA GLY A 105 -31.05 5.71 7.50
C GLY A 105 -31.53 7.14 7.52
N PHE A 106 -31.84 7.63 8.71
CA PHE A 106 -32.32 8.98 8.95
C PHE A 106 -31.19 9.94 9.27
N CYS A 107 -31.42 11.20 8.93
CA CYS A 107 -30.64 12.33 9.42
C CYS A 107 -31.51 13.17 10.36
N GLY A 108 -30.92 13.83 11.34
CA GLY A 108 -31.69 14.65 12.28
C GLY A 108 -31.98 16.07 11.81
N LYS A 109 -32.44 16.90 12.74
CA LYS A 109 -32.80 18.31 12.52
C LYS A 109 -31.78 19.13 11.71
N PRO A 110 -30.46 19.04 11.95
CA PRO A 110 -29.46 19.83 11.22
C PRO A 110 -29.42 19.53 9.72
N GLN A 111 -29.94 18.37 9.32
CA GLN A 111 -29.99 17.91 7.93
C GLN A 111 -31.44 17.81 7.43
N GLY A 112 -32.37 18.51 8.07
CA GLY A 112 -33.75 18.67 7.60
C GLY A 112 -34.65 17.45 7.81
N ASN A 113 -34.29 16.51 8.68
CA ASN A 113 -35.03 15.26 8.90
C ASN A 113 -35.27 14.50 7.59
N LEU A 114 -34.17 14.30 6.84
CA LEU A 114 -34.14 13.61 5.56
C LEU A 114 -33.65 12.17 5.69
N ILE A 115 -33.88 11.37 4.65
CA ILE A 115 -33.26 10.06 4.47
C ILE A 115 -31.86 10.24 3.85
N ALA A 116 -30.88 9.49 4.36
CA ALA A 116 -29.57 9.35 3.74
C ALA A 116 -29.42 7.98 3.07
N PHE A 117 -28.88 8.00 1.85
CA PHE A 117 -28.48 6.81 1.10
C PHE A 117 -27.02 6.94 0.66
N ASN A 118 -26.18 6.01 1.13
CA ASN A 118 -24.74 5.97 0.91
C ASN A 118 -24.03 7.34 1.15
N ALA A 119 -24.28 7.92 2.33
CA ALA A 119 -23.77 9.21 2.78
C ALA A 119 -24.27 10.45 2.01
N ARG A 120 -25.16 10.30 1.02
CA ARG A 120 -25.84 11.41 0.35
C ARG A 120 -27.22 11.64 0.97
N LEU A 121 -27.53 12.90 1.25
CA LEU A 121 -28.90 13.29 1.60
C LEU A 121 -29.76 13.15 0.36
N VAL A 122 -30.96 12.62 0.54
CA VAL A 122 -31.92 12.52 -0.55
C VAL A 122 -32.92 13.67 -0.42
N PRO A 123 -32.99 14.59 -1.40
CA PRO A 123 -33.98 15.65 -1.40
C PRO A 123 -35.41 15.12 -1.28
N ASP A 124 -36.30 15.91 -0.68
CA ASP A 124 -37.74 15.65 -0.59
C ASP A 124 -38.14 14.35 0.14
N THR A 125 -37.26 13.82 0.99
CA THR A 125 -37.48 12.60 1.80
C THR A 125 -37.71 12.89 3.28
N HIS A 126 -38.52 13.90 3.58
CA HIS A 126 -38.81 14.26 4.96
C HIS A 126 -39.51 13.13 5.70
N TYR A 127 -39.06 12.83 6.92
CA TYR A 127 -39.72 11.90 7.82
C TYR A 127 -40.21 12.59 9.09
N THR A 128 -41.15 11.95 9.78
CA THR A 128 -41.72 12.44 11.04
C THR A 128 -41.04 11.75 12.23
N VAL A 129 -40.45 12.55 13.13
CA VAL A 129 -39.87 12.05 14.39
C VAL A 129 -40.96 11.34 15.21
N GLY A 130 -40.61 10.23 15.85
CA GLY A 130 -41.56 9.39 16.59
C GLY A 130 -42.45 8.48 15.74
N THR A 131 -42.29 8.49 14.41
CA THR A 131 -43.00 7.57 13.49
C THR A 131 -42.09 6.43 13.05
N TRP A 132 -42.63 5.21 12.98
CA TRP A 132 -41.93 4.05 12.44
C TRP A 132 -42.00 4.01 10.92
N TYR A 133 -40.85 3.78 10.30
CA TYR A 133 -40.73 3.54 8.87
C TYR A 133 -40.06 2.21 8.61
N ARG A 134 -40.59 1.47 7.65
CA ARG A 134 -39.96 0.28 7.09
C ARG A 134 -39.01 0.66 5.98
N PHE A 135 -37.80 0.13 6.07
CA PHE A 135 -36.77 0.20 5.06
C PHE A 135 -36.59 -1.18 4.42
N ARG A 136 -36.34 -1.21 3.12
CA ARG A 136 -35.91 -2.38 2.36
C ARG A 136 -34.73 -1.99 1.48
N LEU A 137 -33.55 -2.51 1.80
CA LEU A 137 -32.31 -2.30 1.07
C LEU A 137 -31.95 -3.58 0.31
N GLU A 138 -31.99 -3.53 -1.02
CA GLU A 138 -31.58 -4.60 -1.92
C GLU A 138 -30.20 -4.25 -2.48
N VAL A 139 -29.20 -5.12 -2.30
CA VAL A 139 -27.82 -4.89 -2.76
C VAL A 139 -27.42 -6.02 -3.69
N GLY A 140 -27.15 -5.66 -4.95
CA GLY A 140 -26.66 -6.57 -5.99
C GLY A 140 -25.20 -6.98 -5.80
N ARG A 141 -24.77 -8.00 -6.55
CA ARG A 141 -23.35 -8.44 -6.59
C ARG A 141 -22.43 -7.39 -7.24
N ASP A 142 -22.97 -6.51 -8.07
CA ASP A 142 -22.28 -5.35 -8.64
C ASP A 142 -22.22 -4.14 -7.69
N HIS A 143 -22.70 -4.32 -6.45
CA HIS A 143 -22.86 -3.27 -5.44
C HIS A 143 -23.84 -2.16 -5.84
N HIS A 144 -24.64 -2.35 -6.89
CA HIS A 144 -25.77 -1.48 -7.12
C HIS A 144 -26.85 -1.82 -6.11
N ALA A 145 -27.31 -0.82 -5.36
CA ALA A 145 -28.33 -0.99 -4.35
C ALA A 145 -29.59 -0.20 -4.70
N LYS A 146 -30.72 -0.75 -4.30
CA LYS A 146 -32.03 -0.12 -4.32
C LYS A 146 -32.55 -0.04 -2.90
N LEU A 147 -32.95 1.15 -2.48
CA LEU A 147 -33.53 1.41 -1.19
C LEU A 147 -34.98 1.82 -1.36
N THR A 148 -35.88 1.16 -0.63
CA THR A 148 -37.31 1.46 -0.59
C THR A 148 -37.71 1.80 0.84
N VAL A 149 -38.50 2.86 1.03
CA VAL A 149 -38.94 3.30 2.37
C VAL A 149 -40.44 3.60 2.38
N CYS A 150 -41.15 3.13 3.41
CA CYS A 150 -42.55 3.45 3.67
C CYS A 150 -42.83 3.56 5.17
N PRO A 151 -43.86 4.31 5.61
CA PRO A 151 -44.39 4.18 6.96
C PRO A 151 -44.74 2.72 7.27
N ARG A 152 -44.45 2.25 8.49
CA ARG A 152 -44.60 0.84 8.91
C ARG A 152 -46.01 0.27 8.64
N ASP A 153 -47.03 1.11 8.78
CA ASP A 153 -48.45 0.73 8.63
C ASP A 153 -48.96 0.83 7.18
N ARG A 154 -48.11 1.23 6.23
CA ARG A 154 -48.46 1.36 4.81
C ARG A 154 -47.70 0.32 3.97
N LYS A 155 -48.40 -0.25 2.99
CA LYS A 155 -47.81 -1.20 2.04
C LYS A 155 -47.11 -0.50 0.87
N GLU A 156 -47.56 0.69 0.50
CA GLU A 156 -47.00 1.40 -0.66
C GLU A 156 -45.72 2.17 -0.29
N PRO A 157 -44.67 2.08 -1.13
CA PRO A 157 -43.44 2.82 -0.92
C PRO A 157 -43.71 4.32 -1.01
N THR A 158 -43.29 5.06 0.02
CA THR A 158 -43.33 6.52 -0.03
C THR A 158 -42.13 7.07 -0.78
N TRP A 159 -41.04 6.31 -0.84
CA TRP A 159 -39.84 6.72 -1.53
C TRP A 159 -38.97 5.54 -1.99
N THR A 160 -38.19 5.75 -3.05
CA THR A 160 -37.18 4.81 -3.55
C THR A 160 -35.95 5.56 -4.07
N ALA A 161 -34.76 5.03 -3.82
CA ALA A 161 -33.54 5.41 -4.56
C ALA A 161 -32.74 4.20 -4.99
N SER A 162 -31.91 4.43 -5.99
CA SER A 162 -30.96 3.45 -6.48
C SER A 162 -29.60 4.08 -6.72
N GLY A 163 -28.54 3.29 -6.59
CA GLY A 163 -27.19 3.71 -6.93
C GLY A 163 -26.14 2.78 -6.35
N ARG A 164 -24.87 3.08 -6.62
CA ARG A 164 -23.76 2.30 -6.07
C ARG A 164 -23.68 2.44 -4.55
N PHE A 165 -23.64 1.32 -3.84
CA PHE A 165 -23.51 1.24 -2.39
C PHE A 165 -22.03 1.24 -1.97
N GLY A 166 -21.74 1.72 -0.76
CA GLY A 166 -20.37 1.97 -0.28
C GLY A 166 -19.51 0.73 0.02
N THR A 167 -20.00 -0.48 -0.28
CA THR A 167 -19.26 -1.73 -0.12
C THR A 167 -18.49 -2.08 -1.40
N ALA A 168 -17.42 -2.86 -1.26
CA ALA A 168 -16.63 -3.42 -2.36
C ALA A 168 -16.38 -4.92 -2.22
N GLY A 169 -16.45 -5.46 -1.00
CA GLY A 169 -16.47 -6.89 -0.74
C GLY A 169 -17.88 -7.46 -0.85
N LEU A 170 -17.99 -8.71 -1.31
CA LEU A 170 -19.26 -9.41 -1.43
C LEU A 170 -19.71 -10.05 -0.12
N LEU A 171 -18.85 -10.05 0.88
CA LEU A 171 -19.18 -10.43 2.25
C LEU A 171 -19.32 -9.18 3.09
N CYS A 172 -20.39 -9.11 3.87
CA CYS A 172 -20.64 -8.00 4.77
C CYS A 172 -21.30 -8.42 6.09
N THR A 173 -21.08 -7.65 7.13
CA THR A 173 -21.88 -7.68 8.36
C THR A 173 -22.93 -6.57 8.30
N VAL A 174 -24.07 -6.78 8.96
CA VAL A 174 -25.12 -5.77 9.16
C VAL A 174 -24.98 -5.20 10.57
N GLY A 175 -25.08 -3.89 10.70
CA GLY A 175 -25.18 -3.25 12.00
C GLY A 175 -25.96 -1.96 11.97
N PHE A 176 -26.13 -1.38 13.16
CA PHE A 176 -26.88 -0.16 13.40
C PHE A 176 -26.02 0.83 14.16
N TYR A 177 -26.20 2.12 13.87
CA TYR A 177 -25.44 3.18 14.51
C TYR A 177 -26.32 4.40 14.76
N HIS A 178 -25.91 5.22 15.72
CA HIS A 178 -26.47 6.54 15.96
C HIS A 178 -25.32 7.52 16.15
N ASN A 179 -25.18 8.47 15.21
CA ASN A 179 -24.09 9.43 15.01
C ASN A 179 -22.68 8.85 14.81
N GLN A 180 -22.28 7.88 15.62
CA GLN A 180 -20.93 7.32 15.64
C GLN A 180 -20.95 5.84 15.24
N GLU A 181 -20.25 5.53 14.17
CA GLU A 181 -20.06 4.18 13.63
C GLU A 181 -18.95 3.42 14.38
N PRO A 182 -18.80 2.10 14.16
CA PRO A 182 -17.74 1.31 14.82
C PRO A 182 -16.31 1.82 14.58
N GLN A 183 -16.07 2.54 13.47
CA GLN A 183 -14.75 3.05 13.09
C GLN A 183 -14.49 4.49 13.51
N GLN A 184 -15.50 5.17 14.07
CA GLN A 184 -15.35 6.53 14.54
C GLN A 184 -14.96 6.52 16.03
N PRO A 185 -14.12 7.47 16.47
CA PRO A 185 -13.85 7.61 17.89
C PRO A 185 -15.14 7.98 18.64
N PRO A 186 -15.19 7.75 19.97
CA PRO A 186 -16.28 8.23 20.80
C PRO A 186 -16.50 9.74 20.62
N ASP A 187 -17.75 10.17 20.76
CA ASP A 187 -18.13 11.56 20.59
C ASP A 187 -17.43 12.46 21.60
N GLU A 188 -16.59 13.38 21.14
CA GLU A 188 -15.77 14.26 21.99
C GLU A 188 -16.60 15.37 22.67
N TYR A 189 -17.86 15.54 22.27
CA TYR A 189 -18.69 16.66 22.73
C TYR A 189 -19.76 16.21 23.74
N ALA A 190 -19.91 17.00 24.80
CA ALA A 190 -20.96 16.82 25.81
C ALA A 190 -22.32 17.40 25.34
N GLN A 191 -22.82 16.93 24.20
CA GLN A 191 -24.03 17.46 23.56
C GLN A 191 -25.05 16.35 23.35
N ASN A 192 -26.31 16.52 23.73
CA ASN A 192 -27.38 15.56 23.40
C ASN A 192 -27.39 15.23 21.90
N ARG A 193 -27.23 13.96 21.52
CA ARG A 193 -27.21 13.53 20.10
C ARG A 193 -28.51 12.91 19.63
N GLY A 194 -29.49 12.71 20.52
CA GLY A 194 -30.75 12.04 20.21
C GLY A 194 -30.74 10.54 20.53
N ALA A 195 -31.79 9.85 20.05
CA ALA A 195 -31.94 8.41 20.17
C ALA A 195 -32.69 7.82 18.96
N SER A 196 -32.28 6.62 18.53
CA SER A 196 -32.94 5.86 17.47
C SER A 196 -33.36 4.48 17.96
N ARG A 197 -34.48 3.99 17.43
CA ARG A 197 -34.97 2.63 17.65
C ARG A 197 -35.05 1.86 16.34
N PHE A 198 -34.76 0.57 16.42
CA PHE A 198 -34.74 -0.37 15.30
C PHE A 198 -35.49 -1.64 15.69
N ASP A 199 -36.29 -2.18 14.77
CA ASP A 199 -37.16 -3.32 15.01
C ASP A 199 -37.33 -4.16 13.72
N ASN A 200 -37.87 -5.38 13.83
CA ASN A 200 -38.23 -6.27 12.71
C ASN A 200 -37.13 -6.45 11.64
N LEU A 201 -35.87 -6.66 12.06
CA LEU A 201 -34.78 -6.92 11.11
C LEU A 201 -34.97 -8.27 10.42
N ARG A 202 -35.04 -8.25 9.10
CA ARG A 202 -35.05 -9.43 8.24
C ARG A 202 -33.94 -9.32 7.23
N VAL A 203 -33.20 -10.41 7.06
CA VAL A 203 -32.13 -10.50 6.09
C VAL A 203 -32.40 -11.68 5.19
N GLU A 204 -32.41 -11.44 3.90
CA GLU A 204 -32.32 -12.47 2.86
C GLU A 204 -30.97 -12.30 2.17
N ALA A 205 -30.14 -13.34 2.14
CA ALA A 205 -28.81 -13.27 1.53
C ALA A 205 -28.48 -14.53 0.74
N ARG A 206 -27.59 -14.42 -0.25
CA ARG A 206 -27.06 -15.59 -0.98
C ARG A 206 -26.37 -16.60 -0.05
N GLY A 207 -25.85 -16.14 1.08
CA GLY A 207 -25.23 -16.98 2.10
C GLY A 207 -25.26 -16.28 3.46
N VAL A 208 -25.51 -17.04 4.51
CA VAL A 208 -25.46 -16.59 5.91
C VAL A 208 -24.48 -17.50 6.65
N HIS A 209 -23.44 -16.91 7.21
CA HIS A 209 -22.36 -17.63 7.89
C HIS A 209 -22.26 -17.16 9.34
N GLN A 210 -22.11 -18.11 10.26
CA GLN A 210 -21.85 -17.83 11.67
C GLN A 210 -20.36 -17.54 11.90
N GLY A 211 -20.06 -16.63 12.83
CA GLY A 211 -18.69 -16.28 13.19
C GLY A 211 -18.30 -14.88 12.73
N THR A 212 -16.99 -14.62 12.63
CA THR A 212 -16.48 -13.29 12.27
C THR A 212 -16.01 -13.24 10.82
N MET A 213 -15.86 -12.02 10.30
CA MET A 213 -15.45 -11.78 8.91
C MET A 213 -14.08 -12.40 8.60
N GLU A 214 -13.23 -12.53 9.62
CA GLU A 214 -11.87 -13.06 9.53
C GLU A 214 -11.84 -14.58 9.37
N THR A 215 -12.86 -15.29 9.87
CA THR A 215 -12.91 -16.77 9.84
C THR A 215 -13.52 -17.33 8.56
N TYR A 216 -14.23 -16.50 7.78
CA TYR A 216 -14.90 -16.96 6.57
C TYR A 216 -14.07 -16.62 5.32
N ARG A 217 -13.95 -17.61 4.43
CA ARG A 217 -13.22 -17.52 3.17
C ARG A 217 -14.19 -17.64 2.01
N ASP A 218 -14.03 -16.80 1.00
CA ASP A 218 -14.74 -16.89 -0.28
C ASP A 218 -13.80 -16.48 -1.41
N SER A 219 -13.96 -17.07 -2.60
CA SER A 219 -13.08 -16.79 -3.75
C SER A 219 -12.95 -15.30 -4.07
N GLU A 220 -13.99 -14.51 -3.80
CA GLU A 220 -14.05 -13.09 -4.14
C GLU A 220 -13.45 -12.20 -3.04
N VAL A 221 -13.14 -12.76 -1.87
CA VAL A 221 -12.35 -12.08 -0.80
C VAL A 221 -11.03 -12.79 -0.53
N ARG A 222 -10.62 -13.73 -1.38
CA ARG A 222 -9.28 -14.31 -1.35
C ARG A 222 -8.30 -13.20 -1.67
N GLY A 223 -7.65 -12.71 -0.63
CA GLY A 223 -6.67 -11.66 -0.74
C GLY A 223 -6.17 -11.27 0.63
N TYR A 224 -5.05 -10.56 0.59
CA TYR A 224 -4.41 -9.98 1.76
C TYR A 224 -5.24 -8.83 2.33
N SER A 225 -5.09 -8.57 3.62
CA SER A 225 -5.54 -7.29 4.16
C SER A 225 -4.78 -6.16 3.46
N THR A 226 -5.50 -5.23 2.84
CA THR A 226 -4.87 -4.01 2.31
C THR A 226 -4.27 -3.14 3.41
N ARG A 227 -4.53 -3.43 4.68
CA ARG A 227 -3.99 -2.70 5.84
C ARG A 227 -2.70 -3.30 6.38
N GLU A 228 -2.25 -4.44 5.86
CA GLU A 228 -0.98 -5.04 6.29
C GLU A 228 0.21 -4.21 5.80
N ALA A 229 1.23 -4.10 6.66
CA ALA A 229 2.41 -3.29 6.44
C ALA A 229 3.21 -3.77 5.22
N MET A 230 3.84 -2.84 4.50
CA MET A 230 4.86 -3.18 3.52
C MET A 230 6.08 -3.80 4.20
N ALA A 231 6.70 -4.74 3.51
CA ALA A 231 7.70 -5.62 4.07
C ALA A 231 9.13 -5.07 3.88
N PHE A 232 9.58 -4.22 4.79
CA PHE A 232 10.94 -3.68 4.75
C PHE A 232 11.98 -4.65 5.29
N ASN A 233 13.19 -4.54 4.75
CA ASN A 233 14.31 -5.38 5.09
C ASN A 233 15.00 -4.92 6.39
N ARG A 234 14.74 -5.65 7.47
CA ARG A 234 15.31 -5.45 8.82
C ARG A 234 16.83 -5.63 8.89
N THR A 235 17.45 -6.26 7.89
CA THR A 235 18.91 -6.40 7.86
C THR A 235 19.60 -5.18 7.28
N MET A 236 18.89 -4.30 6.58
CA MET A 236 19.47 -3.10 5.98
C MET A 236 20.02 -2.16 7.07
N ARG A 237 21.19 -1.56 6.79
CA ARG A 237 21.91 -0.62 7.64
C ARG A 237 22.28 0.60 6.82
N TRP A 238 21.93 1.78 7.32
CA TRP A 238 22.31 3.06 6.73
C TRP A 238 23.61 3.52 7.36
N VAL A 239 24.56 3.93 6.52
CA VAL A 239 25.85 4.44 6.96
C VAL A 239 25.78 5.95 7.03
N LYS A 240 26.06 6.50 8.21
CA LYS A 240 26.06 7.95 8.42
C LYS A 240 27.26 8.55 7.68
N THR A 241 27.00 9.41 6.70
CA THR A 241 28.06 10.11 5.96
C THR A 241 27.71 11.58 5.74
N ASP A 242 28.76 12.41 5.65
CA ASP A 242 28.63 13.81 5.24
C ASP A 242 28.50 13.90 3.72
N GLY A 243 27.25 13.93 3.23
CA GLY A 243 26.96 14.26 1.83
C GLY A 243 26.51 13.10 0.94
N ALA A 244 26.32 11.89 1.47
CA ALA A 244 25.84 10.74 0.72
C ALA A 244 24.86 9.86 1.52
N ALA A 245 23.94 9.22 0.79
CA ALA A 245 23.11 8.14 1.32
C ALA A 245 23.72 6.80 0.88
N LEU A 246 24.19 6.01 1.85
CA LEU A 246 24.77 4.69 1.64
C LEU A 246 24.07 3.69 2.56
N ALA A 247 23.74 2.51 2.03
CA ALA A 247 23.18 1.43 2.80
C ALA A 247 23.75 0.08 2.37
N TYR A 248 23.68 -0.90 3.26
CA TYR A 248 24.08 -2.27 2.97
C TYR A 248 23.24 -3.24 3.82
N ASP A 249 23.28 -4.52 3.48
CA ASP A 249 22.64 -5.57 4.27
C ASP A 249 23.62 -6.06 5.34
N GLY A 250 23.31 -5.79 6.61
CA GLY A 250 24.09 -6.17 7.78
C GLY A 250 23.92 -7.63 8.20
N ALA A 251 23.84 -8.54 7.23
CA ALA A 251 23.73 -9.98 7.46
C ALA A 251 24.46 -10.76 6.36
N PRO A 252 24.95 -11.98 6.65
CA PRO A 252 25.61 -12.80 5.62
C PRO A 252 24.65 -13.26 4.51
N GLN A 253 23.36 -13.29 4.82
CA GLN A 253 22.27 -13.53 3.89
C GLN A 253 21.03 -12.81 4.39
N VAL A 254 20.23 -12.27 3.47
CA VAL A 254 18.92 -11.70 3.79
C VAL A 254 17.91 -12.84 3.79
N ARG A 255 17.67 -13.43 4.97
CA ARG A 255 16.74 -14.55 5.11
C ARG A 255 15.32 -14.06 4.94
N LEU A 256 14.55 -14.66 4.03
CA LEU A 256 13.16 -14.28 3.83
C LEU A 256 12.20 -15.18 4.63
N THR A 257 12.65 -16.35 5.07
CA THR A 257 11.87 -17.32 5.86
C THR A 257 12.56 -17.70 7.17
N GLY A 258 11.87 -18.45 8.02
CA GLY A 258 12.36 -18.92 9.32
C GLY A 258 11.95 -18.04 10.49
N ALA A 259 12.55 -18.28 11.66
CA ALA A 259 12.17 -17.64 12.92
C ALA A 259 12.47 -16.14 13.02
N LYS A 260 13.41 -15.63 12.20
CA LYS A 260 13.82 -14.22 12.15
C LYS A 260 13.93 -13.75 10.70
N PRO A 261 12.82 -13.69 9.96
CA PRO A 261 12.86 -13.25 8.57
C PRO A 261 13.19 -11.76 8.52
N ALA A 262 13.88 -11.35 7.46
CA ALA A 262 14.24 -9.97 7.21
C ALA A 262 13.01 -9.08 7.03
N ALA A 263 11.85 -9.65 6.69
CA ALA A 263 10.63 -8.91 6.44
C ALA A 263 9.39 -9.80 6.68
N ASP A 264 8.23 -9.18 6.89
CA ASP A 264 6.98 -9.88 7.19
C ASP A 264 6.27 -10.35 5.93
N TRP A 265 5.53 -11.46 6.05
CA TRP A 265 4.73 -12.02 4.97
C TRP A 265 3.24 -11.76 5.21
N SER A 266 2.56 -11.39 4.13
CA SER A 266 1.11 -11.32 4.06
C SER A 266 0.56 -12.66 3.59
N VAL A 267 -0.51 -13.15 4.21
CA VAL A 267 -1.17 -14.40 3.83
C VAL A 267 -2.60 -14.13 3.38
N ASN A 268 -3.08 -14.90 2.40
CA ASN A 268 -4.51 -14.88 2.10
C ASN A 268 -5.32 -15.19 3.36
N ARG A 269 -6.50 -14.59 3.48
CA ARG A 269 -7.40 -14.80 4.61
C ARG A 269 -7.61 -16.29 4.90
N GLY A 270 -7.46 -16.66 6.18
CA GLY A 270 -7.62 -18.03 6.66
C GLY A 270 -6.43 -18.96 6.38
N CYS A 271 -5.45 -18.53 5.60
CA CYS A 271 -4.16 -19.21 5.51
C CYS A 271 -3.25 -18.81 6.66
N ARG A 272 -2.17 -19.56 6.88
CA ARG A 272 -1.12 -19.24 7.86
C ARG A 272 0.27 -19.37 7.27
N PHE A 273 1.20 -18.55 7.75
CA PHE A 273 2.61 -18.66 7.44
C PHE A 273 3.42 -18.48 8.72
N ALA A 274 4.14 -19.52 9.12
CA ALA A 274 4.84 -19.52 10.40
C ALA A 274 6.20 -20.21 10.28
N ALA A 275 7.15 -19.79 11.10
CA ALA A 275 8.45 -20.45 11.20
C ALA A 275 8.30 -21.88 11.72
N VAL A 276 8.98 -22.82 11.08
CA VAL A 276 9.17 -24.19 11.59
C VAL A 276 10.52 -24.31 12.28
N ASP A 277 11.54 -23.62 11.74
CA ASP A 277 12.88 -23.56 12.29
C ASP A 277 13.55 -22.19 12.02
N ALA A 278 14.85 -22.09 12.27
CA ALA A 278 15.61 -20.85 12.09
C ALA A 278 15.67 -20.30 10.65
N ASN A 279 15.40 -21.13 9.64
CA ASN A 279 15.53 -20.81 8.20
C ASN A 279 14.28 -21.18 7.38
N THR A 280 13.43 -22.07 7.88
CA THR A 280 12.28 -22.61 7.17
C THR A 280 10.98 -22.08 7.76
N SER A 281 10.06 -21.68 6.89
CA SER A 281 8.67 -21.39 7.23
C SER A 281 7.74 -22.39 6.58
N GLU A 282 6.53 -22.55 7.10
CA GLU A 282 5.46 -23.37 6.52
C GLU A 282 4.28 -22.48 6.14
N PHE A 283 3.92 -22.50 4.86
CA PHE A 283 2.64 -21.99 4.37
C PHE A 283 1.59 -23.07 4.48
N VAL A 284 0.47 -22.78 5.12
CA VAL A 284 -0.67 -23.70 5.18
C VAL A 284 -1.94 -23.04 4.71
N ARG A 285 -2.60 -23.76 3.82
CA ARG A 285 -3.78 -23.38 3.08
C ARG A 285 -4.92 -24.34 3.41
N PRO A 286 -6.09 -23.86 3.87
CA PRO A 286 -7.29 -24.68 3.92
C PRO A 286 -7.79 -25.07 2.51
N ASN A 287 -8.24 -26.31 2.33
CA ASN A 287 -8.74 -26.87 1.07
C ASN A 287 -10.26 -26.77 0.91
N ASP A 288 -10.83 -25.71 1.44
CA ASP A 288 -12.26 -25.38 1.38
C ASP A 288 -12.67 -24.67 0.09
N LEU A 289 -11.71 -24.27 -0.74
CA LEU A 289 -11.88 -23.37 -1.87
C LEU A 289 -11.05 -23.83 -3.10
N ASP A 290 -11.59 -23.68 -4.31
CA ASP A 290 -10.91 -24.08 -5.57
C ASP A 290 -10.00 -22.98 -6.13
N GLY A 291 -8.82 -23.32 -6.66
CA GLY A 291 -7.82 -22.37 -7.18
C GLY A 291 -6.77 -22.00 -6.14
N PRO A 292 -5.64 -21.38 -6.53
CA PRO A 292 -4.51 -21.19 -5.64
C PRO A 292 -4.80 -20.18 -4.52
N ASP A 293 -4.21 -20.42 -3.35
CA ASP A 293 -3.96 -19.37 -2.37
C ASP A 293 -2.49 -19.01 -2.35
N GLU A 294 -2.20 -17.87 -1.74
CA GLU A 294 -0.88 -17.31 -1.76
C GLU A 294 -0.45 -16.69 -0.45
N VAL A 295 0.86 -16.70 -0.25
CA VAL A 295 1.58 -15.92 0.76
C VAL A 295 2.59 -15.04 0.04
N ALA A 296 2.65 -13.77 0.42
CA ALA A 296 3.39 -12.74 -0.29
C ALA A 296 4.29 -11.91 0.63
N LEU A 297 5.50 -11.70 0.16
CA LEU A 297 6.40 -10.63 0.57
C LEU A 297 6.29 -9.54 -0.50
N ARG A 298 5.50 -8.49 -0.26
CA ARG A 298 5.01 -7.63 -1.37
C ARG A 298 6.05 -6.65 -1.93
N CYS A 299 6.92 -6.09 -1.10
CA CYS A 299 7.85 -5.01 -1.47
C CYS A 299 9.12 -5.08 -0.60
N LEU A 300 10.02 -6.00 -0.91
CA LEU A 300 11.32 -6.11 -0.24
C LEU A 300 12.36 -5.27 -0.98
N GLN A 301 13.00 -4.35 -0.25
CA GLN A 301 14.19 -3.64 -0.73
C GLN A 301 15.47 -4.22 -0.14
N TRP A 302 16.53 -4.36 -0.93
CA TRP A 302 17.81 -4.89 -0.46
C TRP A 302 18.99 -4.40 -1.32
N CYS A 303 20.22 -4.67 -0.88
CA CYS A 303 21.40 -4.42 -1.68
C CYS A 303 21.59 -5.53 -2.73
N LEU A 304 21.04 -5.31 -3.93
CA LEU A 304 21.11 -6.23 -5.07
C LEU A 304 22.56 -6.59 -5.42
N ARG A 305 23.51 -5.67 -5.28
CA ARG A 305 24.92 -5.95 -5.55
C ARG A 305 25.55 -6.88 -4.52
N GLN A 306 25.24 -6.69 -3.24
CA GLN A 306 25.77 -7.50 -2.15
C GLN A 306 25.17 -8.91 -2.16
N HIS A 307 23.86 -9.02 -2.41
CA HIS A 307 23.10 -10.26 -2.44
C HIS A 307 22.31 -10.42 -3.75
N PRO A 308 22.97 -10.74 -4.88
CA PRO A 308 22.33 -10.81 -6.18
C PRO A 308 21.54 -12.09 -6.41
N PHE A 309 21.71 -13.12 -5.58
CA PHE A 309 21.09 -14.42 -5.80
C PHE A 309 19.90 -14.66 -4.89
N LEU A 310 18.75 -15.05 -5.45
CA LEU A 310 17.64 -15.64 -4.70
C LEU A 310 17.80 -17.15 -4.66
N GLU A 311 18.13 -17.70 -3.49
CA GLU A 311 18.14 -19.13 -3.23
C GLU A 311 16.79 -19.56 -2.66
N TYR A 312 16.21 -20.62 -3.23
CA TYR A 312 14.90 -21.12 -2.82
C TYR A 312 14.87 -22.64 -2.72
N ARG A 313 14.06 -23.12 -1.79
CA ARG A 313 13.63 -24.52 -1.69
C ARG A 313 12.18 -24.55 -1.22
N LEU A 314 11.33 -25.22 -1.99
CA LEU A 314 9.93 -25.45 -1.66
C LEU A 314 9.71 -26.96 -1.54
N LYS A 315 9.01 -27.37 -0.49
CA LYS A 315 8.57 -28.74 -0.25
C LYS A 315 7.04 -28.75 -0.12
N PRO A 316 6.32 -28.92 -1.24
CA PRO A 316 4.88 -29.02 -1.24
C PRO A 316 4.40 -30.29 -0.53
N GLU A 317 3.24 -30.22 0.09
CA GLU A 317 2.51 -31.36 0.66
C GLU A 317 1.01 -31.15 0.44
N GLY A 318 0.37 -32.17 -0.14
CA GLY A 318 -1.06 -32.14 -0.38
C GLY A 318 -1.50 -31.01 -1.29
N GLY A 319 -0.75 -30.66 -2.35
CA GLY A 319 -1.10 -29.64 -3.35
C GLY A 319 0.14 -29.13 -4.09
N ALA A 320 0.00 -28.73 -5.37
CA ALA A 320 1.12 -28.18 -6.13
C ALA A 320 1.48 -26.77 -5.63
N CYS A 321 2.76 -26.42 -5.64
CA CYS A 321 3.23 -25.07 -5.31
C CYS A 321 4.11 -24.47 -6.39
N SER A 322 4.11 -23.14 -6.51
CA SER A 322 5.03 -22.38 -7.35
C SER A 322 5.56 -21.14 -6.65
N LEU A 323 6.70 -20.65 -7.11
CA LEU A 323 7.33 -19.40 -6.68
C LEU A 323 7.20 -18.36 -7.80
N GLU A 324 6.71 -17.17 -7.47
CA GLU A 324 6.64 -16.02 -8.38
C GLU A 324 7.44 -14.84 -7.78
N VAL A 325 8.20 -14.15 -8.64
CA VAL A 325 8.94 -12.93 -8.29
C VAL A 325 8.47 -11.80 -9.20
N THR A 326 8.21 -10.63 -8.62
CA THR A 326 7.72 -9.45 -9.35
C THR A 326 8.55 -8.20 -9.05
N LEU A 327 8.52 -7.21 -9.95
CA LEU A 327 8.85 -5.82 -9.62
C LEU A 327 7.59 -5.15 -9.07
N PRO A 328 7.61 -4.56 -7.85
CA PRO A 328 6.40 -4.03 -7.23
C PRO A 328 5.76 -2.87 -8.00
N CYS A 329 4.52 -3.10 -8.44
CA CYS A 329 3.68 -2.10 -9.08
C CYS A 329 2.25 -2.22 -8.52
N PRO A 330 1.81 -1.30 -7.63
CA PRO A 330 0.51 -1.40 -6.94
C PRO A 330 -0.71 -1.49 -7.86
N TYR A 331 -0.57 -1.00 -9.10
CA TYR A 331 -1.64 -0.94 -10.09
C TYR A 331 -1.78 -2.22 -10.92
N LEU A 332 -0.82 -3.15 -10.79
CA LEU A 332 -0.83 -4.45 -11.46
C LEU A 332 -1.08 -5.59 -10.47
N GLY A 333 -1.77 -5.32 -9.36
CA GLY A 333 -2.02 -6.30 -8.30
C GLY A 333 -0.73 -6.73 -7.59
N LYS A 334 -0.07 -7.76 -8.12
CA LYS A 334 1.19 -8.33 -7.60
C LYS A 334 2.45 -7.60 -8.11
N GLY A 335 2.31 -6.83 -9.19
CA GLY A 335 3.43 -6.15 -9.86
C GLY A 335 3.75 -6.73 -11.24
N ILE A 336 4.92 -6.39 -11.76
CA ILE A 336 5.42 -6.87 -13.06
C ILE A 336 6.12 -8.21 -12.83
N ARG A 337 5.58 -9.30 -13.38
CA ARG A 337 6.18 -10.63 -13.20
C ARG A 337 7.53 -10.73 -13.89
N ILE A 338 8.57 -11.12 -13.16
CA ILE A 338 9.93 -11.31 -13.69
C ILE A 338 10.41 -12.76 -13.62
N LEU A 339 9.75 -13.59 -12.80
CA LEU A 339 9.94 -15.03 -12.70
C LEU A 339 8.64 -15.69 -12.26
N GLN A 340 8.35 -16.86 -12.80
CA GLN A 340 7.46 -17.84 -12.18
C GLN A 340 8.02 -19.26 -12.43
N THR A 341 8.15 -20.05 -11.37
CA THR A 341 8.48 -21.48 -11.52
C THR A 341 7.24 -22.26 -11.95
N GLU A 342 7.42 -23.40 -12.60
CA GLU A 342 6.32 -24.33 -12.81
C GLU A 342 5.73 -24.76 -11.46
N ALA A 343 4.42 -25.05 -11.45
CA ALA A 343 3.76 -25.61 -10.30
C ALA A 343 4.19 -27.08 -10.15
N SER A 344 4.66 -27.46 -8.96
CA SER A 344 5.15 -28.80 -8.68
C SER A 344 4.51 -29.35 -7.40
N THR A 345 4.17 -30.64 -7.41
CA THR A 345 3.84 -31.41 -6.21
C THR A 345 5.08 -32.03 -5.55
N GLU A 346 6.19 -32.15 -6.29
CA GLU A 346 7.46 -32.65 -5.79
C GLU A 346 8.31 -31.52 -5.19
N PRO A 347 9.21 -31.81 -4.23
CA PRO A 347 10.14 -30.83 -3.69
C PRO A 347 11.10 -30.30 -4.76
N PHE A 348 11.34 -29.00 -4.78
CA PHE A 348 12.23 -28.36 -5.75
C PHE A 348 13.04 -27.22 -5.13
N SER A 349 14.20 -26.94 -5.72
CA SER A 349 15.09 -25.87 -5.27
C SER A 349 15.84 -25.24 -6.44
N GLY A 350 16.27 -24.00 -6.27
CA GLY A 350 17.07 -23.31 -7.27
C GLY A 350 17.81 -22.11 -6.70
N LYS A 351 18.66 -21.53 -7.54
CA LYS A 351 19.42 -20.31 -7.28
C LYS A 351 19.33 -19.41 -8.51
N LEU A 352 18.73 -18.24 -8.34
CA LEU A 352 18.46 -17.30 -9.42
C LEU A 352 19.33 -16.05 -9.27
N ASP A 353 20.12 -15.70 -10.30
CA ASP A 353 20.75 -14.37 -10.37
C ASP A 353 19.71 -13.32 -10.78
N LEU A 354 19.44 -12.37 -9.88
CA LEU A 354 18.44 -11.32 -10.08
C LEU A 354 18.96 -10.18 -10.96
N ARG A 355 20.28 -9.98 -11.09
CA ARG A 355 20.82 -8.84 -11.86
C ARG A 355 20.49 -8.94 -13.36
N PRO A 356 20.65 -10.09 -14.04
CA PRO A 356 20.20 -10.23 -15.43
C PRO A 356 18.70 -9.98 -15.61
N LEU A 357 17.88 -10.33 -14.62
CA LEU A 357 16.44 -10.06 -14.67
C LEU A 357 16.16 -8.56 -14.58
N PHE A 358 16.77 -7.86 -13.62
CA PHE A 358 16.67 -6.40 -13.53
C PHE A 358 17.18 -5.71 -14.80
N ALA A 359 18.29 -6.20 -15.37
CA ALA A 359 18.85 -5.68 -16.61
C ALA A 359 17.87 -5.77 -17.80
N LYS A 360 17.14 -6.89 -17.94
CA LYS A 360 16.09 -7.05 -18.98
C LYS A 360 15.01 -5.98 -18.91
N TYR A 361 14.77 -5.39 -17.74
CA TYR A 361 13.78 -4.33 -17.53
C TYR A 361 14.38 -2.91 -17.52
N GLY A 362 15.65 -2.78 -17.92
CA GLY A 362 16.37 -1.50 -17.99
C GLY A 362 16.90 -1.00 -16.63
N LEU A 363 17.01 -1.89 -15.64
CA LEU A 363 17.44 -1.60 -14.28
C LEU A 363 18.87 -2.13 -13.99
N ALA A 364 19.69 -2.28 -15.02
CA ALA A 364 21.03 -2.90 -14.92
C ALA A 364 22.02 -2.10 -14.04
N GLU A 365 21.83 -0.78 -13.96
CA GLU A 365 22.71 0.14 -13.22
C GLU A 365 22.30 0.27 -11.74
N HIS A 366 21.17 -0.29 -11.31
CA HIS A 366 20.74 -0.23 -9.91
C HIS A 366 21.67 -1.03 -9.00
N GLN A 367 22.05 -0.44 -7.87
CA GLN A 367 22.82 -1.12 -6.84
C GLN A 367 21.92 -1.84 -5.84
N TYR A 368 20.70 -1.33 -5.69
CA TYR A 368 19.67 -1.84 -4.81
C TYR A 368 18.51 -2.41 -5.64
N GLY A 369 17.82 -3.41 -5.09
CA GLY A 369 16.66 -4.01 -5.74
C GLY A 369 15.39 -3.76 -4.95
N GLU A 370 14.25 -3.81 -5.62
CA GLU A 370 12.94 -3.92 -4.99
C GLU A 370 12.14 -5.05 -5.67
N ILE A 371 11.68 -6.05 -4.90
CA ILE A 371 10.92 -7.21 -5.42
C ILE A 371 9.68 -7.52 -4.58
N GLY A 372 8.69 -8.12 -5.23
CA GLY A 372 7.69 -8.95 -4.58
C GLY A 372 8.04 -10.43 -4.72
N VAL A 373 7.81 -11.23 -3.69
CA VAL A 373 7.97 -12.69 -3.71
C VAL A 373 6.67 -13.34 -3.28
N TYR A 374 6.15 -14.27 -4.07
CA TYR A 374 4.86 -14.92 -3.86
C TYR A 374 5.05 -16.43 -3.92
N ILE A 375 4.46 -17.14 -2.97
CA ILE A 375 4.34 -18.60 -3.02
C ILE A 375 2.88 -18.92 -3.24
N HIS A 376 2.59 -19.58 -4.35
CA HIS A 376 1.25 -20.07 -4.67
C HIS A 376 1.14 -21.52 -4.25
N GLN A 377 0.01 -21.87 -3.65
CA GLN A 377 -0.32 -23.24 -3.32
C GLN A 377 -1.73 -23.57 -3.85
N GLU A 378 -1.80 -24.59 -4.68
CA GLU A 378 -3.05 -25.14 -5.17
C GLU A 378 -3.73 -26.03 -4.13
N ARG A 379 -5.04 -26.22 -4.30
CA ARG A 379 -5.81 -27.21 -3.55
C ARG A 379 -5.28 -28.61 -3.88
N GLY A 380 -4.83 -29.37 -2.90
CA GLY A 380 -4.68 -30.82 -3.08
C GLY A 380 -5.96 -31.57 -2.76
N GLY A 381 -5.97 -32.86 -3.15
CA GLY A 381 -7.16 -33.71 -3.22
C GLY A 381 -8.04 -33.75 -1.95
N ALA A 382 -7.98 -34.85 -1.20
CA ALA A 382 -8.95 -35.11 -0.12
C ALA A 382 -8.58 -34.51 1.25
N ALA A 383 -7.36 -33.98 1.41
CA ALA A 383 -6.91 -33.41 2.68
C ALA A 383 -7.65 -32.09 2.98
N SER A 384 -7.95 -31.83 4.25
CA SER A 384 -8.58 -30.57 4.69
C SER A 384 -7.66 -29.35 4.53
N GLU A 385 -6.35 -29.56 4.45
CA GLU A 385 -5.34 -28.53 4.26
C GLU A 385 -4.22 -29.00 3.31
N SER A 386 -3.59 -28.04 2.65
CA SER A 386 -2.34 -28.18 1.89
C SER A 386 -1.23 -27.40 2.60
N ARG A 387 0.02 -27.88 2.51
CA ARG A 387 1.17 -27.29 3.19
C ARG A 387 2.35 -27.11 2.25
N CYS A 388 3.17 -26.11 2.49
CA CYS A 388 4.42 -25.93 1.77
C CYS A 388 5.50 -25.47 2.74
N GLN A 389 6.54 -26.28 2.93
CA GLN A 389 7.73 -25.80 3.65
C GLN A 389 8.61 -25.01 2.68
N VAL A 390 8.99 -23.82 3.10
CA VAL A 390 9.65 -22.82 2.26
C VAL A 390 10.91 -22.33 2.96
N LYS A 391 12.02 -22.42 2.24
CA LYS A 391 13.31 -21.81 2.60
C LYS A 391 13.71 -20.83 1.51
N LEU A 392 13.80 -19.55 1.84
CA LEU A 392 14.17 -18.47 0.92
C LEU A 392 15.23 -17.56 1.56
N ALA A 393 16.26 -17.21 0.79
CA ALA A 393 17.25 -16.22 1.21
C ALA A 393 17.86 -15.51 -0.01
N LEU A 394 18.23 -14.25 0.18
CA LEU A 394 19.11 -13.55 -0.76
C LEU A 394 20.56 -13.74 -0.31
N THR A 395 21.41 -14.24 -1.20
CA THR A 395 22.81 -14.60 -0.93
C THR A 395 23.77 -13.90 -1.88
N GLY A 396 25.02 -13.77 -1.45
CA GLY A 396 26.09 -13.18 -2.23
C GLY A 396 27.40 -13.10 -1.47
N ASN A 397 28.44 -12.60 -2.13
CA ASN A 397 29.80 -12.62 -1.60
C ASN A 397 30.28 -11.26 -1.09
N GLY A 398 29.38 -10.26 -1.04
CA GLY A 398 29.74 -8.88 -0.80
C GLY A 398 29.95 -8.08 -2.08
N ALA A 399 29.93 -6.75 -1.96
CA ALA A 399 30.11 -5.83 -3.07
C ALA A 399 30.63 -4.46 -2.63
N LEU A 400 31.39 -3.83 -3.52
CA LEU A 400 31.62 -2.39 -3.49
C LEU A 400 30.32 -1.67 -3.89
N ILE A 401 29.89 -0.74 -3.03
CA ILE A 401 28.67 0.07 -3.14
C ILE A 401 29.08 1.53 -3.10
N THR A 402 28.54 2.34 -4.01
CA THR A 402 28.75 3.79 -4.07
C THR A 402 27.48 4.53 -3.72
N SER A 403 27.63 5.85 -3.48
CA SER A 403 26.47 6.72 -3.40
C SER A 403 25.65 6.65 -4.69
N VAL A 404 24.40 7.10 -4.63
CA VAL A 404 23.64 7.42 -5.84
C VAL A 404 24.33 8.50 -6.68
N PRO A 405 23.97 8.70 -7.96
CA PRO A 405 24.58 9.71 -8.82
C PRO A 405 24.70 11.09 -8.15
N LEU A 406 25.88 11.70 -8.24
CA LEU A 406 26.15 13.01 -7.65
C LEU A 406 25.95 14.13 -8.67
N VAL A 407 25.25 15.19 -8.29
CA VAL A 407 25.09 16.39 -9.12
C VAL A 407 25.72 17.57 -8.40
N ARG A 408 26.56 18.34 -9.09
CA ARG A 408 27.25 19.51 -8.55
C ARG A 408 27.18 20.69 -9.51
N SER A 409 27.03 21.90 -8.98
CA SER A 409 27.27 23.14 -9.73
C SER A 409 28.76 23.31 -10.04
N PRO A 410 29.14 24.11 -11.06
CA PRO A 410 30.55 24.40 -11.34
C PRO A 410 31.29 24.98 -10.13
N SER A 411 30.62 25.84 -9.36
CA SER A 411 31.18 26.40 -8.12
C SER A 411 31.39 25.38 -7.01
N GLN A 412 30.54 24.35 -6.93
CA GLN A 412 30.76 23.23 -6.00
C GLN A 412 31.87 22.31 -6.53
N ALA A 413 31.88 21.99 -7.82
CA ALA A 413 32.91 21.17 -8.45
C ALA A 413 34.31 21.80 -8.33
N ALA A 414 34.42 23.13 -8.43
CA ALA A 414 35.67 23.86 -8.24
C ALA A 414 36.28 23.71 -6.83
N LYS A 415 35.46 23.40 -5.81
CA LYS A 415 35.92 23.12 -4.43
C LYS A 415 36.34 21.66 -4.23
N GLY A 416 36.27 20.85 -5.28
CA GLY A 416 36.44 19.41 -5.24
C GLY A 416 35.11 18.69 -5.02
N ILE A 417 35.00 17.48 -5.59
CA ILE A 417 33.79 16.65 -5.47
C ILE A 417 34.10 15.47 -4.57
N ARG A 418 33.54 15.50 -3.35
CA ARG A 418 33.60 14.36 -2.45
C ARG A 418 32.79 13.20 -3.01
N ILE A 419 33.43 12.05 -3.14
CA ILE A 419 32.81 10.76 -3.45
C ILE A 419 32.93 9.84 -2.24
N SER A 420 31.98 8.91 -2.12
CA SER A 420 31.93 7.97 -1.00
C SER A 420 31.52 6.58 -1.49
N ALA A 421 32.16 5.56 -0.91
CA ALA A 421 31.89 4.16 -1.16
C ALA A 421 32.04 3.33 0.11
N ILE A 422 31.40 2.17 0.15
CA ILE A 422 31.58 1.15 1.19
C ILE A 422 31.82 -0.19 0.51
N LEU A 423 32.66 -1.03 1.12
CA LEU A 423 32.76 -2.44 0.77
C LEU A 423 31.92 -3.22 1.78
N ALA A 424 30.74 -3.71 1.37
CA ALA A 424 29.97 -4.63 2.20
C ALA A 424 30.42 -6.06 1.94
N THR A 425 30.88 -6.78 2.96
CA THR A 425 31.38 -8.15 2.82
C THR A 425 30.24 -9.16 2.75
N GLY A 426 30.52 -10.38 2.30
CA GLY A 426 29.58 -11.49 2.34
C GLY A 426 29.17 -11.92 3.76
N ALA A 427 29.84 -11.42 4.81
CA ALA A 427 29.45 -11.65 6.20
C ALA A 427 28.41 -10.65 6.71
N GLY A 428 28.11 -9.59 5.95
CA GLY A 428 27.26 -8.49 6.41
C GLY A 428 28.00 -7.47 7.26
N GLU A 429 29.31 -7.31 7.02
CA GLU A 429 30.17 -6.34 7.71
C GLU A 429 30.75 -5.35 6.70
N LEU A 430 31.22 -4.20 7.19
CA LEU A 430 31.98 -3.26 6.37
C LEU A 430 33.44 -3.70 6.32
N GLY A 431 33.96 -3.83 5.10
CA GLY A 431 35.37 -4.12 4.84
C GLY A 431 36.27 -2.99 5.33
N ARG A 432 37.41 -3.37 5.91
CA ARG A 432 38.39 -2.48 6.55
C ARG A 432 39.81 -2.68 6.03
N THR A 433 40.09 -3.81 5.40
CA THR A 433 41.46 -4.21 5.00
C THR A 433 41.68 -4.15 3.48
N CYS A 434 40.74 -3.55 2.74
CA CYS A 434 40.87 -3.32 1.30
C CYS A 434 41.34 -1.90 0.97
N GLN A 435 41.97 -1.76 -0.20
CA GLN A 435 42.18 -0.49 -0.86
C GLN A 435 41.05 -0.25 -1.87
N VAL A 436 40.50 0.96 -1.89
CA VAL A 436 39.49 1.36 -2.87
C VAL A 436 40.05 2.49 -3.71
N ALA A 437 39.94 2.37 -5.02
CA ALA A 437 40.41 3.35 -5.98
C ALA A 437 39.30 3.72 -6.96
N ALA A 438 39.32 4.95 -7.46
CA ALA A 438 38.47 5.45 -8.53
C ALA A 438 39.31 5.88 -9.74
N SER A 439 38.85 5.56 -10.94
CA SER A 439 39.46 6.01 -12.20
C SER A 439 38.44 6.66 -13.13
N TRP A 440 38.85 7.73 -13.82
CA TRP A 440 38.00 8.45 -14.78
C TRP A 440 38.84 9.22 -15.82
N ASN A 441 38.51 9.09 -17.11
CA ASN A 441 39.19 9.83 -18.20
C ASN A 441 40.73 9.80 -18.11
N GLY A 442 41.32 8.66 -17.77
CA GLY A 442 42.78 8.49 -17.59
C GLY A 442 43.35 8.99 -16.25
N ASN A 443 42.54 9.60 -15.39
CA ASN A 443 42.90 9.99 -14.03
C ASN A 443 42.60 8.87 -13.02
N HIS A 444 43.20 8.99 -11.84
CA HIS A 444 43.07 8.04 -10.74
C HIS A 444 43.07 8.77 -9.38
N ALA A 445 42.31 8.25 -8.42
CA ALA A 445 42.35 8.66 -7.02
C ALA A 445 42.13 7.45 -6.10
N ASP A 446 43.00 7.30 -5.11
CA ASP A 446 42.76 6.38 -4.00
C ASP A 446 41.74 7.02 -3.04
N LEU A 447 40.87 6.18 -2.47
CA LEU A 447 39.91 6.60 -1.47
C LEU A 447 40.45 6.26 -0.08
N ASP A 448 40.54 7.29 0.76
CA ASP A 448 40.92 7.18 2.15
C ASP A 448 39.84 6.44 2.93
N HIS A 449 40.26 5.47 3.73
CA HIS A 449 39.37 4.77 4.65
C HIS A 449 39.07 5.66 5.86
N GLY A 450 37.87 6.22 5.90
CA GLY A 450 37.38 7.07 6.97
C GLY A 450 36.80 6.30 8.15
N GLU A 451 36.34 7.06 9.14
CA GLU A 451 35.61 6.50 10.29
C GLU A 451 34.31 5.83 9.83
N ASN A 452 33.91 4.75 10.52
CA ASN A 452 32.71 3.95 10.22
C ASN A 452 32.74 3.11 8.93
N GLY A 453 33.91 2.82 8.36
CA GLY A 453 34.03 1.89 7.23
C GLY A 453 33.70 2.49 5.86
N VAL A 454 33.72 3.83 5.75
CA VAL A 454 33.43 4.57 4.52
C VAL A 454 34.73 4.99 3.86
N PHE A 455 34.89 4.63 2.59
CA PHE A 455 35.98 5.08 1.74
C PHE A 455 35.58 6.40 1.09
N THR A 456 36.44 7.41 1.18
CA THR A 456 36.17 8.74 0.61
C THR A 456 37.35 9.29 -0.16
N ALA A 457 37.08 10.02 -1.24
CA ALA A 457 38.07 10.83 -1.93
C ALA A 457 37.43 12.18 -2.29
N VAL A 458 38.27 13.20 -2.45
CA VAL A 458 37.87 14.48 -3.04
C VAL A 458 38.47 14.54 -4.44
N LEU A 459 37.60 14.41 -5.44
CA LEU A 459 38.02 14.52 -6.83
C LEU A 459 38.39 15.97 -7.14
N PRO A 460 39.39 16.19 -8.02
CA PRO A 460 39.70 17.53 -8.52
C PRO A 460 38.51 18.11 -9.29
N ALA A 461 38.60 19.39 -9.62
CA ALA A 461 37.55 20.08 -10.36
C ALA A 461 37.24 19.38 -11.69
N LEU A 462 36.06 18.77 -11.79
CA LEU A 462 35.57 18.15 -13.02
C LEU A 462 34.94 19.21 -13.93
N ALA A 463 35.15 19.07 -15.23
CA ALA A 463 34.54 19.95 -16.24
C ALA A 463 33.01 19.82 -16.27
N LEU A 464 32.33 20.80 -16.87
CA LEU A 464 30.89 20.69 -17.16
C LEU A 464 30.59 19.42 -17.96
N GLY A 465 29.61 18.64 -17.53
CA GLY A 465 29.21 17.40 -18.20
C GLY A 465 29.05 16.21 -17.25
N ARG A 466 29.00 15.02 -17.84
CA ARG A 466 28.84 13.73 -17.15
C ARG A 466 30.19 13.01 -17.09
N HIS A 467 30.53 12.52 -15.92
CA HIS A 467 31.77 11.81 -15.65
C HIS A 467 31.43 10.49 -15.00
N TRP A 468 31.83 9.40 -15.64
CA TRP A 468 31.72 8.07 -15.07
C TRP A 468 33.03 7.73 -14.36
N LEU A 469 32.91 7.37 -13.10
CA LEU A 469 34.02 6.89 -12.30
C LEU A 469 33.90 5.38 -12.19
N ASP A 470 34.93 4.66 -12.59
CA ASP A 470 35.07 3.22 -12.31
C ASP A 470 35.74 3.07 -10.96
N LEU A 471 35.07 2.44 -10.00
CA LEU A 471 35.62 2.17 -8.69
C LEU A 471 35.97 0.69 -8.56
N VAL A 472 37.12 0.41 -7.96
CA VAL A 472 37.61 -0.94 -7.73
C VAL A 472 38.08 -1.05 -6.28
N ALA A 473 37.61 -2.09 -5.59
CA ALA A 473 38.18 -2.54 -4.34
C ALA A 473 39.19 -3.67 -4.62
N ASN A 474 40.36 -3.59 -4.00
CA ASN A 474 41.42 -4.60 -4.05
C ASN A 474 41.80 -4.99 -2.61
N GLY A 475 41.90 -6.29 -2.35
CA GLY A 475 42.25 -6.81 -1.03
C GLY A 475 41.51 -8.12 -0.72
N PRO A 476 41.82 -8.74 0.43
CA PRO A 476 41.26 -10.04 0.81
C PRO A 476 39.73 -10.01 1.00
N GLU A 477 39.18 -8.89 1.46
CA GLU A 477 37.74 -8.72 1.72
C GLU A 477 36.93 -8.36 0.47
N GLY A 478 37.59 -7.92 -0.61
CA GLY A 478 36.91 -7.45 -1.81
C GLY A 478 37.79 -7.64 -3.05
N PRO A 479 38.20 -8.87 -3.39
CA PRO A 479 39.15 -9.11 -4.47
C PRO A 479 38.55 -8.70 -5.82
N GLY A 480 38.94 -7.52 -6.33
CA GLY A 480 38.52 -7.01 -7.62
C GLY A 480 37.04 -6.65 -7.71
N SER A 481 36.39 -6.28 -6.59
CA SER A 481 34.98 -5.84 -6.62
C SER A 481 34.89 -4.49 -7.34
N ARG A 482 34.06 -4.39 -8.38
CA ARG A 482 33.97 -3.19 -9.23
C ARG A 482 32.57 -2.60 -9.28
N THR A 483 32.45 -1.29 -9.20
CA THR A 483 31.20 -0.55 -9.42
C THR A 483 31.47 0.75 -10.17
N ARG A 484 30.40 1.47 -10.52
CA ARG A 484 30.49 2.77 -11.18
C ARG A 484 29.67 3.82 -10.46
N LEU A 485 30.21 5.04 -10.42
CA LEU A 485 29.53 6.23 -9.93
C LEU A 485 29.40 7.26 -11.05
N LEU A 486 28.19 7.78 -11.26
CA LEU A 486 27.97 8.93 -12.14
C LEU A 486 28.12 10.22 -11.34
N VAL A 487 28.98 11.12 -11.83
CA VAL A 487 29.12 12.50 -11.35
C VAL A 487 28.73 13.45 -12.48
N VAL A 488 27.80 14.37 -12.21
CA VAL A 488 27.31 15.36 -13.15
C VAL A 488 27.68 16.75 -12.66
N VAL A 489 28.44 17.50 -13.47
CA VAL A 489 28.70 18.92 -13.23
C VAL A 489 27.83 19.73 -14.18
N ALA A 490 26.86 20.46 -13.63
CA ALA A 490 25.87 21.20 -14.42
C ALA A 490 25.59 22.58 -13.84
N LYS A 491 25.38 23.58 -14.70
CA LYS A 491 25.02 24.93 -14.25
C LYS A 491 23.67 24.90 -13.51
N PRO A 492 23.54 25.59 -12.36
CA PRO A 492 22.27 25.68 -11.67
C PRO A 492 21.27 26.46 -12.51
N ASP A 493 20.09 25.88 -12.73
CA ASP A 493 18.98 26.50 -13.46
C ASP A 493 17.69 26.48 -12.63
N PHE A 494 17.82 26.96 -11.38
CA PHE A 494 16.70 26.99 -10.43
C PHE A 494 15.88 28.26 -10.63
N PRO A 495 14.54 28.16 -10.81
CA PRO A 495 13.66 29.30 -10.76
C PRO A 495 13.74 29.99 -9.39
N ARG A 496 13.86 31.31 -9.38
CA ARG A 496 13.87 32.14 -8.17
C ARG A 496 12.63 33.01 -8.15
N HIS A 497 11.99 33.12 -6.98
CA HIS A 497 10.93 34.09 -6.79
C HIS A 497 11.51 35.49 -6.92
N VAL A 498 10.86 36.36 -7.70
CA VAL A 498 11.29 37.75 -7.87
C VAL A 498 10.29 38.65 -7.15
N PRO A 499 10.69 39.33 -6.06
CA PRO A 499 9.80 40.24 -5.33
C PRO A 499 9.12 41.25 -6.26
N GLY A 500 7.81 41.43 -6.10
CA GLY A 500 7.01 42.33 -6.94
C GLY A 500 6.52 41.74 -8.27
N LYS A 501 6.84 40.48 -8.59
CA LYS A 501 6.28 39.74 -9.73
C LYS A 501 5.49 38.54 -9.24
N ALA A 502 4.40 38.20 -9.91
CA ALA A 502 3.51 37.08 -9.54
C ALA A 502 4.09 35.68 -9.87
N GLY A 503 5.41 35.54 -10.09
CA GLY A 503 5.99 34.30 -10.59
C GLY A 503 7.49 34.16 -10.35
N TYR A 504 8.06 33.07 -10.88
CA TYR A 504 9.47 32.75 -10.76
C TYR A 504 10.24 33.22 -12.00
N GLN A 505 11.53 33.49 -11.88
CA GLN A 505 12.42 33.77 -13.00
C GLN A 505 13.65 32.88 -12.94
N LEU A 506 14.14 32.47 -14.10
CA LEU A 506 15.43 31.79 -14.24
C LEU A 506 16.58 32.79 -14.02
N PRO A 507 17.81 32.31 -13.75
CA PRO A 507 18.99 33.17 -13.67
C PRO A 507 19.20 34.08 -14.91
N GLY A 508 18.70 33.66 -16.08
CA GLY A 508 18.71 34.46 -17.32
C GLY A 508 17.53 35.44 -17.49
N GLY A 509 16.69 35.65 -16.47
CA GLY A 509 15.58 36.61 -16.51
C GLY A 509 14.28 36.12 -17.17
N LYS A 510 14.30 34.94 -17.82
CA LYS A 510 13.10 34.29 -18.37
C LYS A 510 12.10 34.01 -17.25
N ALA A 511 10.86 34.51 -17.40
CA ALA A 511 9.78 34.22 -16.47
C ALA A 511 9.29 32.78 -16.63
N VAL A 512 8.96 32.15 -15.50
CA VAL A 512 8.33 30.83 -15.41
C VAL A 512 6.91 31.07 -14.89
N PRO A 513 5.90 31.08 -15.79
CA PRO A 513 4.59 31.67 -15.51
C PRO A 513 3.74 30.84 -14.54
N SER A 514 3.98 29.53 -14.40
CA SER A 514 3.42 28.71 -13.32
C SER A 514 4.23 27.42 -13.13
N LEU A 515 4.25 26.87 -11.90
CA LEU A 515 4.82 25.54 -11.61
C LEU A 515 3.77 24.42 -11.82
N LEU A 516 2.79 24.64 -12.71
CA LEU A 516 1.79 23.65 -13.09
C LEU A 516 2.41 22.69 -14.11
N GLY A 517 3.23 21.76 -13.62
CA GLY A 517 3.75 20.66 -14.44
C GLY A 517 2.80 19.46 -14.46
N ASP A 518 2.93 18.61 -15.49
CA ASP A 518 2.26 17.32 -15.51
C ASP A 518 2.75 16.43 -14.36
N LEU A 519 1.87 15.60 -13.80
CA LEU A 519 2.26 14.67 -12.73
C LEU A 519 2.85 13.40 -13.34
N LEU A 520 4.17 13.30 -13.32
CA LEU A 520 4.87 12.08 -13.72
C LEU A 520 4.91 11.08 -12.55
N ALA A 521 3.82 10.32 -12.42
CA ALA A 521 3.70 9.25 -11.42
C ALA A 521 3.29 7.90 -12.04
N TRP A 522 2.42 7.93 -13.05
CA TRP A 522 1.89 6.76 -13.74
C TRP A 522 2.18 6.84 -15.22
N VAL A 523 2.66 5.75 -15.78
CA VAL A 523 3.09 5.69 -17.17
C VAL A 523 2.30 4.61 -17.90
N PRO A 524 1.49 4.98 -18.91
CA PRO A 524 0.78 4.01 -19.72
C PRO A 524 1.77 3.13 -20.49
N THR A 525 1.59 1.81 -20.35
CA THR A 525 2.50 0.81 -20.89
C THR A 525 1.69 -0.33 -21.47
N LEU A 526 1.99 -0.68 -22.72
CA LEU A 526 1.47 -1.88 -23.36
C LEU A 526 2.29 -3.09 -22.90
N ASP A 527 1.60 -4.14 -22.48
CA ASP A 527 2.18 -5.42 -22.05
C ASP A 527 3.26 -5.27 -20.96
N PRO A 528 2.96 -4.64 -19.81
CA PRO A 528 3.98 -4.30 -18.81
C PRO A 528 4.72 -5.50 -18.22
N ASN A 529 4.14 -6.70 -18.32
CA ASN A 529 4.72 -7.97 -17.86
C ASN A 529 5.78 -8.56 -18.80
N GLN A 530 5.98 -7.96 -19.98
CA GLN A 530 6.99 -8.42 -20.93
C GLN A 530 8.28 -7.58 -20.83
N PRO A 531 9.47 -8.17 -21.05
CA PRO A 531 10.71 -7.41 -21.11
C PRO A 531 10.74 -6.33 -22.20
N ASP A 532 10.08 -6.59 -23.34
CA ASP A 532 9.96 -5.69 -24.50
C ASP A 532 8.71 -4.79 -24.43
N ARG A 533 8.16 -4.59 -23.23
CA ARG A 533 7.01 -3.70 -22.97
C ARG A 533 7.20 -2.34 -23.63
N ARG A 534 6.10 -1.78 -24.14
CA ARG A 534 6.13 -0.51 -24.88
C ARG A 534 5.52 0.62 -24.07
N ILE A 535 6.31 1.65 -23.83
CA ILE A 535 5.84 2.89 -23.21
C ILE A 535 4.98 3.66 -24.21
N ILE A 536 3.81 4.13 -23.76
CA ILE A 536 2.93 4.98 -24.55
C ILE A 536 3.07 6.42 -24.03
N ALA A 537 3.86 7.21 -24.75
CA ALA A 537 4.29 8.55 -24.30
C ALA A 537 3.36 9.71 -24.72
N SER A 538 2.40 9.48 -25.62
CA SER A 538 1.46 10.50 -26.08
C SER A 538 0.07 9.94 -26.40
N THR A 539 -0.92 10.82 -26.42
CA THR A 539 -2.29 10.51 -26.84
C THR A 539 -2.32 9.97 -28.28
N ALA A 540 -1.58 10.59 -29.20
CA ALA A 540 -1.49 10.11 -30.58
C ALA A 540 -0.92 8.68 -30.67
N ALA A 541 0.11 8.35 -29.85
CA ALA A 541 0.65 6.99 -29.80
C ALA A 541 -0.34 5.98 -29.21
N TYR A 542 -1.23 6.41 -28.30
CA TYR A 542 -2.31 5.58 -27.78
C TYR A 542 -3.44 5.39 -28.81
N GLU A 543 -3.84 6.45 -29.50
CA GLU A 543 -4.91 6.42 -30.51
C GLU A 543 -4.52 5.62 -31.76
N ALA A 544 -3.24 5.62 -32.11
CA ALA A 544 -2.69 4.81 -33.20
C ALA A 544 -2.68 3.30 -32.90
N LEU A 545 -2.90 2.89 -31.65
CA LEU A 545 -2.99 1.46 -31.32
C LEU A 545 -4.28 0.82 -31.87
N PRO A 546 -4.21 -0.43 -32.35
CA PRO A 546 -5.40 -1.27 -32.53
C PRO A 546 -6.23 -1.33 -31.24
N GLU A 547 -7.54 -1.52 -31.37
CA GLU A 547 -8.45 -1.56 -30.21
C GLU A 547 -8.06 -2.64 -29.19
N GLU A 548 -7.65 -3.81 -29.67
CA GLU A 548 -7.19 -4.92 -28.83
C GLU A 548 -5.93 -4.58 -28.02
N ASP A 549 -5.02 -3.78 -28.58
CA ASP A 549 -3.83 -3.33 -27.86
C ASP A 549 -4.18 -2.29 -26.81
N ARG A 550 -5.12 -1.38 -27.12
CA ARG A 550 -5.58 -0.37 -26.15
C ARG A 550 -6.17 -1.01 -24.89
N LYS A 551 -6.87 -2.15 -25.02
CA LYS A 551 -7.41 -2.94 -23.90
C LYS A 551 -6.32 -3.55 -23.01
N ARG A 552 -5.10 -3.73 -23.54
CA ARG A 552 -3.93 -4.29 -22.83
C ARG A 552 -3.00 -3.23 -22.25
N VAL A 553 -3.23 -1.94 -22.53
CA VAL A 553 -2.46 -0.85 -21.91
C VAL A 553 -2.82 -0.75 -20.43
N GLN A 554 -1.81 -0.74 -19.59
CA GLN A 554 -1.94 -0.60 -18.15
C GLN A 554 -1.01 0.49 -17.62
N LEU A 555 -1.30 1.02 -16.45
CA LEU A 555 -0.47 2.04 -15.80
C LEU A 555 0.60 1.39 -14.92
N ILE A 556 1.86 1.75 -15.14
CA ILE A 556 2.97 1.36 -14.26
C ILE A 556 3.56 2.56 -13.54
N LYS A 557 4.22 2.31 -12.40
CA LYS A 557 4.86 3.36 -11.61
C LYS A 557 6.24 3.70 -12.17
N LEU A 558 6.62 4.96 -12.02
CA LEU A 558 7.94 5.50 -12.37
C LEU A 558 9.11 4.63 -11.86
N ARG A 559 8.97 4.03 -10.67
CA ARG A 559 10.00 3.18 -10.05
C ARG A 559 10.40 1.96 -10.87
N THR A 560 9.49 1.42 -11.67
CA THR A 560 9.76 0.21 -12.48
C THR A 560 10.39 0.52 -13.83
N LEU A 561 10.66 1.79 -14.13
CA LEU A 561 11.16 2.26 -15.42
C LEU A 561 12.68 2.30 -15.45
N GLY A 562 13.27 1.74 -16.51
CA GLY A 562 14.66 1.99 -16.86
C GLY A 562 14.87 3.36 -17.50
N ARG A 563 16.13 3.79 -17.60
CA ARG A 563 16.52 5.08 -18.20
C ARG A 563 15.96 5.31 -19.61
N GLN A 564 15.93 4.29 -20.46
CA GLN A 564 15.41 4.43 -21.82
C GLN A 564 13.92 4.77 -21.83
N HIS A 565 13.12 4.15 -20.95
CA HIS A 565 11.70 4.48 -20.82
C HIS A 565 11.51 5.93 -20.37
N LEU A 566 12.30 6.38 -19.39
CA LEU A 566 12.30 7.76 -18.93
C LEU A 566 12.64 8.73 -20.07
N ALA A 567 13.69 8.42 -20.83
CA ALA A 567 14.11 9.20 -21.99
C ALA A 567 12.96 9.36 -23.00
N THR A 568 12.31 8.25 -23.40
CA THR A 568 11.19 8.27 -24.34
C THR A 568 10.04 9.17 -23.89
N ILE A 569 9.64 9.07 -22.61
CA ILE A 569 8.54 9.88 -22.07
C ILE A 569 8.93 11.36 -22.06
N LEU A 570 10.12 11.66 -21.56
CA LEU A 570 10.58 13.03 -21.39
C LEU A 570 10.90 13.70 -22.73
N ASP A 571 11.35 12.96 -23.75
CA ASP A 571 11.50 13.46 -25.12
C ASP A 571 10.16 13.94 -25.67
N GLU A 572 9.09 13.17 -25.42
CA GLU A 572 7.74 13.53 -25.85
C GLU A 572 7.21 14.74 -25.07
N HIS A 573 7.49 14.83 -23.77
CA HIS A 573 7.15 16.02 -22.98
C HIS A 573 7.87 17.26 -23.52
N ALA A 574 9.16 17.17 -23.80
CA ALA A 574 9.93 18.28 -24.34
C ALA A 574 9.39 18.74 -25.71
N LYS A 575 9.06 17.79 -26.60
CA LYS A 575 8.44 18.11 -27.91
C LYS A 575 7.10 18.83 -27.78
N ASN A 576 6.31 18.48 -26.76
CA ASN A 576 5.03 19.12 -26.48
C ASN A 576 5.15 20.42 -25.65
N GLY A 577 6.38 20.93 -25.44
CA GLY A 577 6.62 22.22 -24.79
C GLY A 577 6.55 22.20 -23.26
N PHE A 578 6.57 21.01 -22.63
CA PHE A 578 6.63 20.92 -21.17
C PHE A 578 8.00 21.39 -20.66
N GLU A 579 8.01 22.45 -19.86
CA GLU A 579 9.22 22.97 -19.21
C GLU A 579 9.35 22.54 -17.74
N VAL A 580 8.26 22.03 -17.15
CA VAL A 580 8.19 21.60 -15.74
C VAL A 580 7.36 20.32 -15.64
N ILE A 581 7.82 19.35 -14.85
CA ILE A 581 7.03 18.19 -14.40
C ILE A 581 6.96 18.15 -12.87
N ARG A 582 5.90 17.56 -12.35
CA ARG A 582 5.72 17.28 -10.94
C ARG A 582 6.03 15.82 -10.66
N LEU A 583 6.86 15.59 -9.64
CA LEU A 583 7.16 14.26 -9.12
C LEU A 583 6.49 14.14 -7.75
N ALA A 584 5.60 13.16 -7.62
CA ALA A 584 5.02 12.76 -6.34
C ALA A 584 5.56 11.38 -5.97
N PRO A 585 6.79 11.30 -5.43
CA PRO A 585 7.37 10.02 -5.04
C PRO A 585 6.53 9.31 -3.99
N ASN A 586 5.92 10.03 -3.06
CA ASN A 586 5.20 9.43 -1.92
C ASN A 586 3.71 9.82 -1.94
N VAL A 587 2.84 9.24 -2.78
CA VAL A 587 1.37 9.59 -2.85
C VAL A 587 0.31 8.73 -2.10
N THR A 588 0.50 7.42 -1.86
CA THR A 588 -0.17 6.61 -0.78
C THR A 588 0.82 5.69 0.00
N PRO A 589 0.56 5.25 1.24
CA PRO A 589 1.46 4.32 1.95
C PRO A 589 1.90 3.09 1.14
N HIS A 590 1.07 2.58 0.22
CA HIS A 590 1.40 1.51 -0.74
C HIS A 590 2.25 1.93 -1.95
N GLU A 591 2.31 3.23 -2.20
CA GLU A 591 3.11 3.91 -3.21
C GLU A 591 4.29 4.66 -2.60
N SER A 592 4.52 4.58 -1.28
CA SER A 592 5.65 5.25 -0.66
C SER A 592 6.92 4.68 -1.26
N PHE A 593 7.62 5.55 -1.95
CA PHE A 593 8.72 5.24 -2.82
C PHE A 593 10.02 5.56 -2.08
N LEU A 594 10.12 6.74 -1.46
CA LEU A 594 11.38 7.26 -0.93
C LEU A 594 11.59 7.07 0.58
N ASP A 595 10.56 6.73 1.34
CA ASP A 595 10.68 6.53 2.80
C ASP A 595 10.90 5.04 3.11
N ALA A 596 11.87 4.75 3.96
CA ALA A 596 12.25 3.43 4.47
C ALA A 596 12.29 3.41 6.01
N GLY A 597 11.26 3.96 6.65
CA GLY A 597 11.14 3.95 8.12
C GLY A 597 11.89 5.10 8.78
N GLY A 598 11.86 6.30 8.19
CA GLY A 598 12.60 7.47 8.66
C GLY A 598 13.97 7.68 8.00
N HIS A 599 14.35 6.79 7.08
CA HIS A 599 15.51 6.91 6.20
C HIS A 599 15.09 6.95 4.73
N ILE A 600 15.98 7.38 3.85
CA ILE A 600 15.74 7.32 2.41
C ILE A 600 15.89 5.90 1.86
N ALA A 601 14.90 5.45 1.09
CA ALA A 601 14.89 4.18 0.37
C ALA A 601 15.93 4.19 -0.77
N PRO A 602 17.01 3.38 -0.72
CA PRO A 602 18.12 3.50 -1.66
C PRO A 602 17.75 3.20 -3.12
N TYR A 603 16.99 2.13 -3.38
CA TYR A 603 16.51 1.77 -4.73
C TYR A 603 15.75 2.93 -5.38
N SER A 604 14.86 3.52 -4.60
CA SER A 604 13.99 4.59 -5.06
C SER A 604 14.73 5.91 -5.23
N LEU A 605 15.75 6.15 -4.40
CA LEU A 605 16.66 7.27 -4.60
C LEU A 605 17.42 7.14 -5.93
N GLU A 606 17.93 5.95 -6.28
CA GLU A 606 18.57 5.70 -7.58
C GLU A 606 17.63 6.00 -8.75
N SER A 607 16.40 5.48 -8.67
CA SER A 607 15.36 5.74 -9.67
C SER A 607 15.01 7.23 -9.76
N LEU A 608 14.87 7.95 -8.64
CA LEU A 608 14.67 9.40 -8.64
C LEU A 608 15.85 10.12 -9.31
N SER A 609 17.09 9.77 -8.95
CA SER A 609 18.29 10.38 -9.54
C SER A 609 18.31 10.22 -11.07
N TRP A 610 17.87 9.08 -11.61
CA TRP A 610 17.76 8.88 -13.06
C TRP A 610 16.72 9.81 -13.68
N VAL A 611 15.54 9.96 -13.07
CA VAL A 611 14.51 10.90 -13.58
C VAL A 611 15.04 12.32 -13.61
N LEU A 612 15.67 12.77 -12.52
CA LEU A 612 16.24 14.12 -12.44
C LEU A 612 17.34 14.34 -13.49
N ASP A 613 18.14 13.33 -13.76
CA ASP A 613 19.18 13.35 -14.78
C ASP A 613 18.59 13.40 -16.21
N GLU A 614 17.58 12.59 -16.51
CA GLU A 614 16.91 12.61 -17.82
C GLU A 614 16.11 13.90 -18.07
N CYS A 615 15.50 14.48 -17.03
CA CYS A 615 14.83 15.78 -17.11
C CYS A 615 15.84 16.88 -17.45
N ARG A 616 17.00 16.88 -16.78
CA ARG A 616 18.07 17.87 -17.01
C ARG A 616 18.59 17.83 -18.44
N GLN A 617 18.78 16.63 -18.99
CA GLN A 617 19.23 16.46 -20.38
C GLN A 617 18.28 17.12 -21.41
N ARG A 618 17.01 17.28 -21.04
CA ARG A 618 15.95 17.83 -21.90
C ARG A 618 15.52 19.25 -21.52
N GLY A 619 16.20 19.87 -20.56
CA GLY A 619 15.83 21.21 -20.06
C GLY A 619 14.50 21.24 -19.30
N ILE A 620 14.01 20.08 -18.84
CA ILE A 620 12.79 19.96 -18.05
C ILE A 620 13.13 20.13 -16.58
N ARG A 621 12.38 20.98 -15.89
CA ARG A 621 12.53 21.23 -14.44
C ARG A 621 11.59 20.33 -13.65
N THR A 622 11.96 20.00 -12.43
CA THR A 622 11.16 19.12 -11.58
C THR A 622 10.68 19.87 -10.34
N LEU A 623 9.37 19.79 -10.08
CA LEU A 623 8.78 20.12 -8.79
C LEU A 623 8.59 18.80 -8.03
N ILE A 624 9.35 18.61 -6.95
CA ILE A 624 9.32 17.35 -6.19
C ILE A 624 8.47 17.55 -4.94
N ASN A 625 7.37 16.83 -4.84
CA ASN A 625 6.58 16.76 -3.62
C ASN A 625 7.25 15.79 -2.65
N VAL A 626 8.13 16.35 -1.81
CA VAL A 626 8.97 15.63 -0.85
C VAL A 626 8.19 14.79 0.16
N PHE A 627 6.95 15.18 0.49
CA PHE A 627 6.15 14.49 1.49
C PHE A 627 4.65 14.58 1.18
N HIS A 628 3.93 13.47 1.39
CA HIS A 628 2.49 13.40 1.13
C HIS A 628 1.75 12.41 2.06
N TYR A 629 2.10 12.24 3.35
CA TYR A 629 1.20 11.54 4.29
C TYR A 629 1.14 12.11 5.71
N PRO A 630 -0.06 12.39 6.21
CA PRO A 630 -0.45 11.89 7.50
C PRO A 630 -1.04 10.49 7.30
N TYR A 631 -0.41 9.44 7.86
CA TYR A 631 -1.12 8.18 8.07
C TYR A 631 -2.44 8.47 8.79
N TRP A 632 -3.45 7.62 8.60
CA TRP A 632 -4.82 7.88 9.08
C TRP A 632 -5.56 9.08 8.47
N SER A 633 -4.99 9.81 7.52
CA SER A 633 -5.73 10.85 6.79
C SER A 633 -6.78 10.23 5.86
N GLY A 634 -7.92 10.90 5.70
CA GLY A 634 -9.00 10.42 4.83
C GLY A 634 -8.59 10.33 3.35
N GLY A 635 -7.68 11.19 2.91
CA GLY A 635 -7.17 11.20 1.52
C GLY A 635 -6.18 10.08 1.21
N THR A 636 -5.66 9.39 2.23
CA THR A 636 -4.63 8.34 2.09
C THR A 636 -5.17 6.97 2.44
N GLY A 637 -6.49 6.77 2.46
CA GLY A 637 -7.10 5.45 2.72
C GLY A 637 -7.08 4.99 4.18
N ARG A 638 -6.68 5.86 5.13
CA ARG A 638 -6.56 5.55 6.57
C ARG A 638 -5.68 4.32 6.88
N TYR A 639 -4.58 4.15 6.15
CA TYR A 639 -3.67 3.04 6.43
C TYR A 639 -2.93 3.24 7.77
N PRO A 640 -2.72 2.16 8.54
CA PRO A 640 -1.79 2.19 9.65
C PRO A 640 -0.36 2.40 9.13
N PRO A 641 0.54 2.96 9.96
CA PRO A 641 1.95 3.05 9.60
C PRO A 641 2.60 1.68 9.54
N TRP A 642 3.73 1.59 8.83
CA TRP A 642 4.49 0.36 8.77
C TRP A 642 5.06 -0.03 10.14
N GLN A 643 5.10 -1.33 10.43
CA GLN A 643 5.62 -1.86 11.69
C GLN A 643 7.05 -1.39 11.97
N GLN A 644 7.88 -1.19 10.93
CA GLN A 644 9.23 -0.67 11.10
C GLN A 644 9.29 0.73 11.71
N TYR A 645 8.28 1.59 11.53
CA TYR A 645 8.25 2.85 12.25
C TYR A 645 8.10 2.59 13.75
N ILE A 646 7.23 1.67 14.15
CA ILE A 646 7.10 1.30 15.56
C ILE A 646 8.43 0.75 16.08
N ASP A 647 9.07 -0.15 15.31
CA ASP A 647 10.37 -0.73 15.65
C ASP A 647 11.51 0.32 15.69
N ALA A 648 11.40 1.39 14.89
CA ALA A 648 12.33 2.53 14.86
C ALA A 648 12.08 3.55 15.97
N GLY A 649 11.13 3.29 16.89
CA GLY A 649 10.87 4.11 18.08
C GLY A 649 9.59 4.94 18.03
N TYR A 650 8.72 4.73 17.04
CA TYR A 650 7.39 5.36 17.03
C TYR A 650 6.50 4.67 18.07
N ARG A 651 5.80 5.44 18.91
CA ARG A 651 5.06 4.88 20.06
C ARG A 651 3.86 4.03 19.66
N HIS A 652 3.16 4.43 18.60
CA HIS A 652 1.97 3.78 18.07
C HIS A 652 1.50 4.42 16.76
N ASP A 653 0.48 3.84 16.14
CA ASP A 653 -0.17 4.27 14.90
C ASP A 653 -0.54 5.77 14.83
N ARG A 654 -0.99 6.35 15.95
CA ARG A 654 -1.36 7.77 16.05
C ARG A 654 -0.18 8.74 16.12
N SER A 655 1.05 8.22 16.20
CA SER A 655 2.22 9.10 16.25
C SER A 655 2.22 10.05 15.04
N PHE A 656 1.68 9.62 13.88
CA PHE A 656 1.69 10.35 12.61
C PHE A 656 0.78 11.58 12.50
N ILE A 657 0.02 11.85 13.56
CA ILE A 657 -0.80 13.04 13.70
C ILE A 657 -0.39 13.87 14.93
N GLU A 658 0.67 13.46 15.64
CA GLU A 658 1.16 14.11 16.84
C GLU A 658 2.42 14.96 16.55
N PRO A 659 2.54 16.18 17.11
CA PRO A 659 3.69 17.08 16.88
C PRO A 659 5.07 16.50 17.24
N ALA A 660 5.12 15.46 18.09
CA ALA A 660 6.35 14.86 18.59
C ALA A 660 7.20 14.11 17.53
N GLN A 661 6.73 14.03 16.27
CA GLN A 661 7.38 13.30 15.19
C GLN A 661 8.49 14.03 14.41
N ALA A 662 8.67 15.33 14.63
CA ALA A 662 9.63 16.12 13.86
C ALA A 662 11.03 15.46 13.75
N PRO A 663 11.64 14.88 14.80
CA PRO A 663 13.02 14.38 14.72
C PRO A 663 13.29 13.23 13.74
N MET A 664 12.30 12.37 13.44
CA MET A 664 12.50 11.21 12.54
C MET A 664 12.16 11.54 11.09
N LEU A 665 11.15 12.40 10.86
CA LEU A 665 10.96 13.07 9.58
C LEU A 665 12.19 13.89 9.19
N HIS A 666 12.92 14.45 10.17
CA HIS A 666 14.18 15.15 9.92
C HIS A 666 15.27 14.22 9.36
N GLY A 667 15.31 12.92 9.72
CA GLY A 667 16.31 11.98 9.18
C GLY A 667 16.15 11.80 7.67
N TYR A 668 14.98 11.32 7.27
CA TYR A 668 14.57 11.20 5.86
C TYR A 668 14.75 12.51 5.08
N LEU A 669 14.23 13.63 5.61
CA LEU A 669 14.34 14.93 4.94
C LEU A 669 15.78 15.43 4.87
N ALA A 670 16.61 15.20 5.90
CA ALA A 670 18.01 15.59 5.87
C ALA A 670 18.77 14.82 4.80
N GLU A 671 18.60 13.49 4.74
CA GLU A 671 19.22 12.63 3.72
C GLU A 671 18.79 13.04 2.31
N LEU A 672 17.49 13.27 2.10
CA LEU A 672 16.96 13.69 0.80
C LEU A 672 17.43 15.09 0.42
N LEU A 673 17.43 16.05 1.35
CA LEU A 673 17.91 17.42 1.08
C LEU A 673 19.42 17.45 0.81
N VAL A 674 20.20 16.58 1.44
CA VAL A 674 21.62 16.40 1.13
C VAL A 674 21.81 15.96 -0.33
N HIS A 675 20.93 15.09 -0.84
CA HIS A 675 20.98 14.66 -2.24
C HIS A 675 20.47 15.72 -3.24
N LEU A 676 19.41 16.46 -2.87
CA LEU A 676 18.78 17.45 -3.76
C LEU A 676 19.55 18.79 -3.85
N ARG A 677 20.44 19.08 -2.90
CA ARG A 677 21.31 20.28 -2.85
C ARG A 677 22.63 20.06 -3.58
#